data_AF-A0A2P4YW68-F1
#
_entry.id   AF-A0A2P4YW68-F1
#
_cell.length_a   1.000
_cell.length_b   1.000
_cell.length_c   1.000
_cell.angle_alpha   90.00
_cell.angle_beta   90.00
_cell.angle_gamma   90.00
#
_symmetry.space_group_name_H-M   'P 1'
#
loop_
_entity.id
_entity.type
_entity.pdbx_description
1 polymer ?
#
loop_
_entity_poly.entity_id
_entity_poly.type
_entity_poly.pdbx_seq_one_letter_code
_entity_poly.pdbx_strand_id
1 'polypeptide(L)'
;MTASERLKQILEDNPEQNFENSEDLEETFNEWSVNGNYDVKNIQESNLNILHALSQREIIHIMDRVLGGDSFENVLEEIAKEYLGDAWSASTTNVGEKNLNVEAKSKFESGDNEMADIVHDFDEELYSSEEFVTLSQNVPLRIDHNERQLLKLVEGTLEVSRYTDRVDIGSASRSKIIVNEIRQVCAVLSGLAVSFDYELGQRLIKDRSFSENEKFFQTVFEIARRYKMLNPETMRDSYGKLVFLLMDAQKESIRELLQFRCYKPVLTVYEFLKSKNCLDILSDPLLPIATRNVEQVDDVNILNSRLTKKRLAIKELLRRYATKDYSEQCNKKSTSRGFYNLFMLGRSNQTQETEISNQSGIVTSTGSLESLEKTQDTKEITVEELEMCIYSLNDHDVFLYYNKRPIDKMIEYLTTFFNPHKEQSRDLSLSLVSDPNSTARLSHDHSRQYHYVLQSLTMWREVLFNMIRLWRLAEDDLLDGNNGYRLGDTGQGIHRIQSAPRLYKAMCEIISKVQREVGNWVGSSVIHLGDRTVPNALVFIDKYLQVPKILTPIVLCIEKIDKLSNSSIHLKIFIENSFGGVLSLKQQILVDFFKHGFDGGGADNFFDAGSCIDGRLTSAWNWCSNIEKKPYFPIFLLTGFVGFDGKF
;
A
#
# COMPACT_ATOMS: atom_id res chain seq x y z
N MET A 1 -40.18 6.91 15.97
CA MET A 1 -39.02 7.29 15.14
C MET A 1 -37.99 7.98 16.02
N THR A 2 -36.89 7.30 16.31
CA THR A 2 -35.75 7.84 17.07
C THR A 2 -34.96 8.82 16.21
N ALA A 3 -34.13 9.68 16.83
CA ALA A 3 -33.26 10.60 16.09
C ALA A 3 -32.30 9.87 15.15
N SER A 4 -31.90 8.63 15.51
CA SER A 4 -31.08 7.74 14.68
C SER A 4 -31.81 7.25 13.43
N GLU A 5 -33.11 6.93 13.53
CA GLU A 5 -33.93 6.52 12.39
C GLU A 5 -34.18 7.68 11.42
N ARG A 6 -34.34 8.91 11.93
CA ARG A 6 -34.47 10.12 11.09
C ARG A 6 -33.20 10.45 10.31
N LEU A 7 -32.04 10.34 10.96
CA LEU A 7 -30.76 10.64 10.31
C LEU A 7 -30.44 9.60 9.23
N LYS A 8 -30.76 8.33 9.48
CA LYS A 8 -30.62 7.24 8.50
C LYS A 8 -31.49 7.50 7.26
N GLN A 9 -32.73 7.92 7.45
CA GLN A 9 -33.65 8.24 6.36
C GLN A 9 -33.19 9.43 5.51
N ILE A 10 -32.63 10.48 6.13
CA ILE A 10 -32.11 11.66 5.42
C ILE A 10 -30.88 11.33 4.57
N LEU A 11 -30.06 10.38 5.03
CA LEU A 11 -28.84 9.97 4.33
C LEU A 11 -29.11 8.92 3.23
N GLU A 12 -30.20 8.16 3.33
CA GLU A 12 -30.61 7.15 2.34
C GLU A 12 -31.39 7.76 1.15
N ASP A 13 -32.11 8.88 1.34
CA ASP A 13 -33.04 9.47 0.35
C ASP A 13 -32.43 10.52 -0.61
N ASN A 14 -31.13 10.47 -0.92
CA ASN A 14 -30.50 11.46 -1.82
C ASN A 14 -30.01 10.85 -3.16
N PRO A 15 -30.90 10.55 -4.12
CA PRO A 15 -30.50 10.32 -5.50
C PRO A 15 -30.53 11.63 -6.30
N GLU A 16 -29.41 11.94 -6.94
CA GLU A 16 -29.27 12.71 -8.20
C GLU A 16 -30.40 13.70 -8.56
N GLN A 17 -30.17 15.00 -8.37
CA GLN A 17 -30.90 16.02 -9.11
C GLN A 17 -30.14 16.46 -10.36
N ASN A 18 -30.72 16.06 -11.49
CA ASN A 18 -30.45 16.45 -12.87
C ASN A 18 -30.32 17.97 -13.06
N PHE A 19 -29.29 18.40 -13.77
CA PHE A 19 -29.28 19.66 -14.52
C PHE A 19 -29.23 19.34 -16.02
N GLU A 20 -30.42 19.20 -16.63
CA GLU A 20 -30.63 19.45 -18.05
C GLU A 20 -31.32 20.80 -18.17
N ASN A 21 -30.65 21.77 -18.80
CA ASN A 21 -31.18 22.62 -19.88
C ASN A 21 -30.26 23.84 -20.09
N SER A 22 -29.50 23.76 -21.18
CA SER A 22 -28.95 24.89 -21.91
C SER A 22 -30.03 25.51 -22.78
N GLU A 23 -30.27 26.81 -22.67
CA GLU A 23 -30.68 27.70 -23.77
C GLU A 23 -30.82 29.13 -23.22
N ASP A 24 -30.45 30.09 -24.06
CA ASP A 24 -30.53 31.55 -23.91
C ASP A 24 -29.25 32.29 -23.44
N LEU A 25 -28.81 33.15 -24.37
CA LEU A 25 -27.94 34.33 -24.26
C LEU A 25 -26.51 34.20 -24.83
N GLU A 26 -26.44 33.79 -26.10
CA GLU A 26 -25.57 34.50 -27.07
C GLU A 26 -26.23 35.83 -27.48
N GLU A 27 -25.38 36.80 -27.84
CA GLU A 27 -25.62 38.13 -28.44
C GLU A 27 -25.40 39.33 -27.50
N THR A 28 -24.19 39.92 -27.56
CA THR A 28 -23.97 41.37 -27.86
C THR A 28 -22.47 41.65 -28.09
N PHE A 29 -22.11 41.80 -29.38
CA PHE A 29 -21.23 42.80 -30.00
C PHE A 29 -19.96 43.37 -29.30
N ASN A 30 -18.81 43.08 -29.93
CA ASN A 30 -17.88 43.98 -30.65
C ASN A 30 -17.17 45.20 -29.99
N GLU A 31 -15.95 45.41 -30.53
CA GLU A 31 -15.12 46.64 -30.65
C GLU A 31 -13.98 46.94 -29.64
N TRP A 32 -12.75 46.66 -30.11
CA TRP A 32 -11.59 47.56 -30.31
C TRP A 32 -10.66 48.05 -29.16
N SER A 33 -9.41 47.55 -29.22
CA SER A 33 -8.06 48.15 -28.99
C SER A 33 -7.61 48.94 -27.74
N VAL A 34 -6.39 48.55 -27.30
CA VAL A 34 -5.16 49.35 -27.03
C VAL A 34 -5.19 50.36 -25.87
N ASN A 35 -4.60 49.97 -24.74
CA ASN A 35 -3.38 50.55 -24.15
C ASN A 35 -3.11 49.95 -22.75
N GLY A 36 -1.85 49.93 -22.37
CA GLY A 36 -1.34 49.20 -21.19
C GLY A 36 -2.00 49.54 -19.86
N ASN A 37 -2.42 48.49 -19.17
CA ASN A 37 -2.29 48.20 -17.74
C ASN A 37 -3.06 46.90 -17.51
N TYR A 38 -2.38 45.81 -17.16
CA TYR A 38 -3.07 44.56 -16.84
C TYR A 38 -3.56 44.61 -15.39
N ASP A 39 -4.73 45.22 -15.23
CA ASP A 39 -5.61 45.06 -14.08
C ASP A 39 -6.50 43.84 -14.40
N VAL A 40 -6.27 42.69 -13.76
CA VAL A 40 -7.03 41.45 -14.03
C VAL A 40 -8.39 41.56 -13.36
N LYS A 41 -9.35 42.18 -14.04
CA LYS A 41 -10.78 42.08 -13.72
C LYS A 41 -11.51 41.42 -14.89
N ASN A 42 -12.35 40.46 -14.52
CA ASN A 42 -13.23 39.63 -15.35
C ASN A 42 -12.58 38.38 -15.97
N ILE A 43 -12.34 37.38 -15.13
CA ILE A 43 -12.31 35.99 -15.60
C ILE A 43 -13.77 35.59 -15.85
N GLN A 44 -14.14 35.39 -17.12
CA GLN A 44 -15.46 34.85 -17.47
C GLN A 44 -15.62 33.44 -16.88
N GLU A 45 -16.83 33.05 -16.53
CA GLU A 45 -17.14 31.79 -15.84
C GLU A 45 -16.71 30.55 -16.67
N SER A 46 -16.72 30.66 -17.99
CA SER A 46 -16.15 29.66 -18.92
C SER A 46 -14.64 29.44 -18.73
N ASN A 47 -13.88 30.46 -18.32
CA ASN A 47 -12.45 30.37 -18.04
C ASN A 47 -12.15 29.84 -16.63
N LEU A 48 -13.07 30.05 -15.67
CA LEU A 48 -12.99 29.44 -14.34
C LEU A 48 -13.19 27.93 -14.41
N ASN A 49 -14.09 27.45 -15.26
CA ASN A 49 -14.30 26.02 -15.47
C ASN A 49 -13.07 25.34 -16.09
N ILE A 50 -12.32 26.04 -16.95
CA ILE A 50 -11.03 25.57 -17.48
C ILE A 50 -9.97 25.54 -16.37
N LEU A 51 -9.94 26.54 -15.48
CA LEU A 51 -9.03 26.57 -14.32
C LEU A 51 -9.33 25.49 -13.29
N HIS A 52 -10.60 25.17 -13.04
CA HIS A 52 -11.02 24.09 -12.15
C HIS A 52 -10.71 22.69 -12.70
N ALA A 53 -10.58 22.56 -14.02
CA ALA A 53 -10.22 21.30 -14.68
C ALA A 53 -8.69 21.05 -14.73
N LEU A 54 -7.87 22.04 -14.37
CA LEU A 54 -6.41 21.93 -14.38
C LEU A 54 -5.88 21.45 -13.04
N SER A 55 -4.84 20.61 -13.06
CA SER A 55 -4.19 20.16 -11.83
C SER A 55 -3.51 21.32 -11.12
N GLN A 56 -3.34 21.18 -9.79
CA GLN A 56 -2.73 22.21 -8.95
C GLN A 56 -1.34 22.67 -9.46
N ARG A 57 -0.60 21.78 -10.13
CA ARG A 57 0.68 22.11 -10.78
C ARG A 57 0.53 22.92 -12.06
N GLU A 58 -0.50 22.67 -12.85
CA GLU A 58 -0.77 23.38 -14.10
C GLU A 58 -1.28 24.79 -13.81
N ILE A 59 -2.11 24.96 -12.76
CA ILE A 59 -2.52 26.27 -12.25
C ILE A 59 -1.29 27.07 -11.79
N ILE A 60 -0.39 26.46 -11.01
CA ILE A 60 0.85 27.11 -10.56
C ILE A 60 1.75 27.47 -11.75
N HIS A 61 1.89 26.60 -12.74
CA HIS A 61 2.73 26.85 -13.92
C HIS A 61 2.14 27.92 -14.86
N ILE A 62 0.81 28.05 -14.90
CA ILE A 62 0.12 29.12 -15.63
C ILE A 62 0.24 30.44 -14.86
N MET A 63 0.07 30.44 -13.53
CA MET A 63 0.25 31.63 -12.69
C MET A 63 1.70 32.15 -12.72
N ASP A 64 2.69 31.27 -12.70
CA ASP A 64 4.12 31.60 -12.78
C ASP A 64 4.48 32.26 -14.13
N ARG A 65 3.83 31.84 -15.22
CA ARG A 65 3.98 32.43 -16.56
C ARG A 65 3.21 33.75 -16.74
N VAL A 66 2.05 33.88 -16.09
CA VAL A 66 1.17 35.06 -16.21
C VAL A 66 1.64 36.19 -15.30
N LEU A 67 2.24 35.88 -14.15
CA LEU A 67 2.69 36.87 -13.15
C LEU A 67 4.18 37.21 -13.25
N GLY A 68 4.91 36.63 -14.20
CA GLY A 68 6.27 37.03 -14.53
C GLY A 68 7.27 36.86 -13.38
N GLY A 69 7.37 35.65 -12.83
CA GLY A 69 8.55 35.15 -12.11
C GLY A 69 8.96 35.77 -10.76
N ASP A 70 8.58 37.01 -10.43
CA ASP A 70 9.16 37.74 -9.28
C ASP A 70 8.14 38.21 -8.21
N SER A 71 6.86 37.83 -8.28
CA SER A 71 5.83 38.38 -7.35
C SER A 71 5.30 37.42 -6.27
N PHE A 72 5.58 36.11 -6.33
CA PHE A 72 5.00 35.16 -5.38
C PHE A 72 5.61 35.24 -3.97
N GLU A 73 6.92 35.43 -3.85
CA GLU A 73 7.60 35.58 -2.56
C GLU A 73 7.21 36.87 -1.83
N ASN A 74 6.96 37.95 -2.57
CA ASN A 74 6.50 39.22 -2.01
C ASN A 74 5.06 39.14 -1.49
N VAL A 75 4.19 38.38 -2.18
CA VAL A 75 2.82 38.12 -1.72
C VAL A 75 2.79 37.22 -0.49
N LEU A 76 3.69 36.21 -0.42
CA LEU A 76 3.87 35.41 0.79
C LEU A 76 4.38 36.25 1.98
N GLU A 77 5.24 37.24 1.72
CA GLU A 77 5.72 38.20 2.73
C GLU A 77 4.60 39.14 3.24
N GLU A 78 3.70 39.57 2.36
CA GLU A 78 2.52 40.38 2.75
C GLU A 78 1.52 39.56 3.56
N ILE A 79 1.25 38.31 3.16
CA ILE A 79 0.37 37.38 3.90
C ILE A 79 0.96 37.05 5.28
N ALA A 80 2.28 36.89 5.39
CA ALA A 80 2.95 36.68 6.67
C ALA A 80 2.82 37.90 7.61
N LYS A 81 2.89 39.12 7.07
CA LYS A 81 2.67 40.37 7.84
C LYS A 81 1.23 40.51 8.30
N GLU A 82 0.27 40.07 7.49
CA GLU A 82 -1.17 40.14 7.80
C GLU A 82 -1.58 39.18 8.93
N TYR A 83 -0.96 37.99 9.02
CA TYR A 83 -1.30 36.99 10.03
C TYR A 83 -0.51 37.09 11.35
N LEU A 84 0.71 37.64 11.33
CA LEU A 84 1.62 37.62 12.49
C LEU A 84 1.74 38.95 13.24
N GLY A 85 1.25 40.06 12.67
CA GLY A 85 1.28 41.40 13.28
C GLY A 85 2.70 41.96 13.53
N ASP A 86 2.78 43.18 14.10
CA ASP A 86 4.01 43.98 14.27
C ASP A 86 5.08 43.38 15.23
N ALA A 87 4.91 42.14 15.70
CA ALA A 87 5.92 41.47 16.52
C ALA A 87 7.11 40.92 15.71
N TRP A 88 7.02 40.92 14.37
CA TRP A 88 8.11 40.46 13.51
C TRP A 88 9.24 41.49 13.32
N SER A 89 9.03 42.76 13.65
CA SER A 89 9.97 43.86 13.37
C SER A 89 10.85 44.30 14.54
N ALA A 90 11.03 43.46 15.57
CA ALA A 90 11.87 43.78 16.74
C ALA A 90 13.07 42.85 17.00
N SER A 91 13.46 41.95 16.08
CA SER A 91 14.66 41.12 16.27
C SER A 91 15.78 41.31 15.25
N THR A 92 15.59 42.13 14.23
CA THR A 92 16.66 42.41 13.25
C THR A 92 16.68 43.87 12.83
N THR A 93 17.30 44.71 13.65
CA THR A 93 18.06 45.86 13.14
C THR A 93 19.40 45.99 13.87
N ASN A 94 20.45 45.64 13.13
CA ASN A 94 21.73 46.33 13.03
C ASN A 94 22.46 46.77 14.31
N VAL A 95 23.52 46.02 14.64
CA VAL A 95 24.84 46.62 14.87
C VAL A 95 25.89 45.77 14.15
N GLY A 96 26.53 46.36 13.13
CA GLY A 96 27.91 46.03 12.81
C GLY A 96 28.23 45.42 11.44
N GLU A 97 27.79 46.04 10.34
CA GLU A 97 28.61 45.98 9.12
C GLU A 97 29.86 46.86 9.30
N LYS A 98 31.03 46.23 9.40
CA LYS A 98 32.22 46.60 8.61
C LYS A 98 33.37 45.65 8.88
N ASN A 99 33.99 45.23 7.78
CA ASN A 99 35.15 44.37 7.63
C ASN A 99 34.79 42.89 7.55
N LEU A 100 34.77 42.37 6.32
CA LEU A 100 35.38 41.10 5.91
C LEU A 100 35.31 41.01 4.38
N ASN A 101 36.02 41.91 3.71
CA ASN A 101 36.74 41.51 2.49
C ASN A 101 38.05 40.89 3.00
N VAL A 102 38.39 39.71 2.47
CA VAL A 102 39.50 38.81 2.89
C VAL A 102 39.04 37.73 3.88
N GLU A 103 38.38 36.69 3.37
CA GLU A 103 38.61 35.27 3.73
C GLU A 103 37.63 34.31 3.00
N ALA A 104 37.26 34.61 1.75
CA ALA A 104 36.63 33.62 0.87
C ALA A 104 37.73 32.81 0.15
N LYS A 105 38.54 32.05 0.90
CA LYS A 105 39.55 31.12 0.37
C LYS A 105 40.05 30.09 1.41
N SER A 106 39.18 29.51 2.25
CA SER A 106 39.59 28.40 3.14
C SER A 106 38.44 27.60 3.80
N LYS A 107 37.28 27.45 3.14
CA LYS A 107 36.25 26.49 3.59
C LYS A 107 35.87 25.54 2.47
N PHE A 108 36.85 24.74 2.08
CA PHE A 108 36.66 23.53 1.29
C PHE A 108 37.41 22.39 2.00
N GLU A 109 37.16 22.23 3.31
CA GLU A 109 37.73 21.17 4.15
C GLU A 109 36.95 21.15 5.49
N SER A 110 35.83 20.43 5.54
CA SER A 110 35.16 19.91 6.76
C SER A 110 33.82 19.25 6.40
N GLY A 111 33.87 18.18 5.60
CA GLY A 111 32.69 17.34 5.31
C GLY A 111 32.37 16.30 6.39
N ASP A 112 33.25 16.13 7.38
CA ASP A 112 33.21 14.97 8.27
C ASP A 112 32.37 15.17 9.55
N ASN A 113 32.09 16.43 9.95
CA ASN A 113 31.44 16.72 11.23
C ASN A 113 29.90 16.66 11.20
N GLU A 114 29.23 16.98 10.07
CA GLU A 114 27.76 16.88 9.99
C GLU A 114 27.26 15.42 9.97
N MET A 115 28.07 14.47 9.50
CA MET A 115 27.71 13.06 9.41
C MET A 115 27.77 12.33 10.75
N ALA A 116 28.68 12.73 11.64
CA ALA A 116 28.76 12.17 12.99
C ALA A 116 27.49 12.51 13.80
N ASP A 117 26.97 13.72 13.65
CA ASP A 117 25.74 14.17 14.33
C ASP A 117 24.47 13.47 13.80
N ILE A 118 24.43 13.05 12.53
CA ILE A 118 23.27 12.31 11.96
C ILE A 118 23.17 10.91 12.57
N VAL A 119 24.29 10.25 12.85
CA VAL A 119 24.33 8.89 13.41
C VAL A 119 24.09 8.89 14.93
N HIS A 120 24.45 9.98 15.63
CA HIS A 120 24.39 10.05 17.09
C HIS A 120 23.00 10.35 17.68
N ASP A 121 22.03 10.76 16.85
CA ASP A 121 20.69 11.22 17.23
C ASP A 121 19.59 10.15 17.02
N PHE A 122 19.97 8.88 16.91
CA PHE A 122 19.07 7.75 16.64
C PHE A 122 19.13 6.69 17.75
N ASP A 123 18.19 6.77 18.70
CA ASP A 123 17.97 5.82 19.80
C ASP A 123 16.71 4.95 19.60
N GLU A 124 16.35 4.62 18.35
CA GLU A 124 15.29 3.63 18.03
C GLU A 124 15.91 2.36 17.43
N GLU A 125 15.38 1.18 17.85
CA GLU A 125 15.79 -0.19 17.48
C GLU A 125 16.62 -0.25 16.19
N LEU A 126 17.96 -0.22 16.34
CA LEU A 126 18.89 -0.29 15.23
C LEU A 126 18.73 -1.66 14.58
N TYR A 127 18.19 -1.71 13.37
CA TYR A 127 18.20 -2.93 12.57
C TYR A 127 19.63 -3.45 12.48
N SER A 128 19.85 -4.70 12.88
CA SER A 128 21.16 -5.31 12.72
C SER A 128 21.47 -5.56 11.24
N SER A 129 22.75 -5.59 10.87
CA SER A 129 23.14 -5.91 9.48
C SER A 129 22.59 -7.28 9.03
N GLU A 130 22.40 -8.22 9.96
CA GLU A 130 21.80 -9.54 9.70
C GLU A 130 20.31 -9.46 9.36
N GLU A 131 19.58 -8.51 9.97
CA GLU A 131 18.17 -8.27 9.67
C GLU A 131 17.97 -7.67 8.29
N PHE A 132 18.82 -6.74 7.83
CA PHE A 132 18.74 -6.20 6.47
C PHE A 132 19.07 -7.22 5.39
N VAL A 133 20.01 -8.13 5.66
CA VAL A 133 20.27 -9.27 4.76
C VAL A 133 19.04 -10.16 4.67
N THR A 134 18.44 -10.52 5.80
CA THR A 134 17.22 -11.34 5.82
C THR A 134 16.05 -10.62 5.14
N LEU A 135 15.91 -9.31 5.37
CA LEU A 135 14.85 -8.49 4.77
C LEU A 135 14.99 -8.43 3.24
N SER A 136 16.17 -8.06 2.74
CA SER A 136 16.42 -7.91 1.30
C SER A 136 16.25 -9.23 0.51
N GLN A 137 16.42 -10.39 1.17
CA GLN A 137 16.13 -11.70 0.56
C GLN A 137 14.65 -11.94 0.31
N ASN A 138 13.77 -11.24 1.03
CA ASN A 138 12.32 -11.40 0.91
C ASN A 138 11.67 -10.24 0.15
N VAL A 139 12.20 -9.02 0.24
CA VAL A 139 11.66 -7.83 -0.42
C VAL A 139 11.84 -7.92 -1.94
N PRO A 140 10.74 -7.92 -2.73
CA PRO A 140 10.82 -7.87 -4.18
C PRO A 140 11.38 -6.52 -4.66
N LEU A 141 12.12 -6.54 -5.76
CA LEU A 141 12.62 -5.31 -6.37
C LEU A 141 11.45 -4.52 -7.00
N ARG A 142 11.44 -3.20 -6.88
CA ARG A 142 10.45 -2.33 -7.52
C ARG A 142 10.52 -2.47 -9.04
N ILE A 143 9.36 -2.38 -9.71
CA ILE A 143 9.30 -2.44 -11.17
C ILE A 143 9.74 -1.12 -11.81
N ASP A 144 10.56 -1.23 -12.86
CA ASP A 144 11.03 -0.09 -13.64
C ASP A 144 9.98 0.41 -14.65
N HIS A 145 10.32 1.44 -15.42
CA HIS A 145 9.41 2.03 -16.41
C HIS A 145 9.07 1.06 -17.56
N ASN A 146 10.04 0.28 -18.03
CA ASN A 146 9.84 -0.69 -19.12
C ASN A 146 9.02 -1.89 -18.62
N GLU A 147 9.29 -2.36 -17.40
CA GLU A 147 8.54 -3.41 -16.74
C GLU A 147 7.07 -3.03 -16.50
N ARG A 148 6.78 -1.74 -16.23
CA ARG A 148 5.39 -1.24 -16.16
C ARG A 148 4.62 -1.41 -17.46
N GLN A 149 5.30 -1.35 -18.61
CA GLN A 149 4.66 -1.57 -19.89
C GLN A 149 4.32 -3.06 -20.08
N LEU A 150 5.26 -3.93 -19.71
CA LEU A 150 5.04 -5.39 -19.70
C LEU A 150 3.93 -5.80 -18.71
N LEU A 151 3.84 -5.12 -17.56
CA LEU A 151 2.77 -5.32 -16.58
C LEU A 151 1.39 -5.07 -17.21
N LYS A 152 1.21 -3.96 -17.93
CA LYS A 152 -0.07 -3.65 -18.61
C LYS A 152 -0.46 -4.74 -19.62
N LEU A 153 0.52 -5.28 -20.35
CA LEU A 153 0.27 -6.36 -21.32
C LEU A 153 -0.25 -7.63 -20.64
N VAL A 154 0.36 -8.04 -19.52
CA VAL A 154 -0.07 -9.24 -18.80
C VAL A 154 -1.36 -9.04 -18.03
N GLU A 155 -1.59 -7.86 -17.45
CA GLU A 155 -2.87 -7.53 -16.83
C GLU A 155 -4.01 -7.63 -17.85
N GLY A 156 -3.88 -6.96 -19.00
CA GLY A 156 -4.88 -7.04 -20.08
C GLY A 156 -5.07 -8.46 -20.62
N THR A 157 -3.99 -9.25 -20.70
CA THR A 157 -4.06 -10.67 -21.10
C THR A 157 -4.84 -11.52 -20.08
N LEU A 158 -4.58 -11.33 -18.78
CA LEU A 158 -5.21 -12.11 -17.71
C LEU A 158 -6.68 -11.71 -17.49
N GLU A 159 -7.03 -10.46 -17.77
CA GLU A 159 -8.40 -9.96 -17.69
C GLU A 159 -9.31 -10.65 -18.71
N VAL A 160 -8.88 -10.72 -19.98
CA VAL A 160 -9.63 -11.40 -21.04
C VAL A 160 -9.58 -12.94 -20.93
N SER A 161 -8.66 -13.46 -20.12
CA SER A 161 -8.49 -14.90 -19.93
C SER A 161 -9.59 -15.51 -19.08
N ARG A 162 -10.20 -16.59 -19.61
CA ARG A 162 -11.16 -17.46 -18.91
C ARG A 162 -10.49 -18.74 -18.39
N TYR A 163 -9.20 -18.65 -18.05
CA TYR A 163 -8.36 -19.81 -17.70
C TYR A 163 -8.99 -20.69 -16.63
N THR A 164 -9.31 -20.11 -15.46
CA THR A 164 -9.88 -20.82 -14.31
C THR A 164 -11.23 -21.42 -14.66
N ASP A 165 -12.08 -20.66 -15.35
CA ASP A 165 -13.43 -21.10 -15.74
C ASP A 165 -13.39 -22.31 -16.67
N ARG A 166 -12.35 -22.46 -17.49
CA ARG A 166 -12.23 -23.60 -18.43
C ARG A 166 -11.49 -24.78 -17.83
N VAL A 167 -10.45 -24.52 -17.04
CA VAL A 167 -9.57 -25.56 -16.50
C VAL A 167 -10.19 -26.23 -15.29
N ASP A 168 -10.93 -25.51 -14.45
CA ASP A 168 -11.44 -26.03 -13.18
C ASP A 168 -12.82 -26.71 -13.30
N ILE A 169 -13.38 -26.82 -14.51
CA ILE A 169 -14.54 -27.67 -14.81
C ILE A 169 -14.09 -29.14 -14.98
N GLY A 170 -14.73 -30.07 -14.28
CA GLY A 170 -14.41 -31.50 -14.34
C GLY A 170 -14.53 -32.10 -15.75
N SER A 171 -13.41 -32.32 -16.42
CA SER A 171 -13.33 -32.87 -17.79
C SER A 171 -12.26 -33.95 -17.91
N ALA A 172 -12.55 -34.98 -18.73
CA ALA A 172 -11.69 -36.14 -18.95
C ALA A 172 -10.35 -35.82 -19.65
N SER A 173 -10.23 -34.67 -20.32
CA SER A 173 -9.02 -34.24 -21.06
C SER A 173 -8.31 -33.04 -20.43
N ARG A 174 -8.37 -32.91 -19.10
CA ARG A 174 -7.86 -31.74 -18.35
C ARG A 174 -6.45 -31.31 -18.74
N SER A 175 -5.49 -32.23 -18.87
CA SER A 175 -4.11 -31.88 -19.23
C SER A 175 -4.00 -31.21 -20.60
N LYS A 176 -4.80 -31.66 -21.58
CA LYS A 176 -4.85 -31.03 -22.91
C LYS A 176 -5.50 -29.65 -22.86
N ILE A 177 -6.55 -29.49 -22.04
CA ILE A 177 -7.22 -28.19 -21.83
C ILE A 177 -6.23 -27.20 -21.21
N ILE A 178 -5.54 -27.59 -20.13
CA ILE A 178 -4.51 -26.77 -19.48
C ILE A 178 -3.48 -26.28 -20.50
N VAL A 179 -2.89 -27.20 -21.28
CA VAL A 179 -1.87 -26.86 -22.29
C VAL A 179 -2.42 -25.90 -23.34
N ASN A 180 -3.66 -26.13 -23.80
CA ASN A 180 -4.30 -25.26 -24.78
C ASN A 180 -4.57 -23.85 -24.22
N GLU A 181 -5.06 -23.75 -22.99
CA GLU A 181 -5.34 -22.47 -22.33
C GLU A 181 -4.05 -21.69 -22.01
N ILE A 182 -2.97 -22.37 -21.57
CA ILE A 182 -1.66 -21.73 -21.38
C ILE A 182 -1.15 -21.17 -22.71
N ARG A 183 -1.23 -21.96 -23.80
CA ARG A 183 -0.85 -21.50 -25.15
C ARG A 183 -1.73 -20.35 -25.62
N GLN A 184 -3.02 -20.35 -25.30
CA GLN A 184 -3.92 -19.25 -25.62
C GLN A 184 -3.52 -17.97 -24.89
N VAL A 185 -3.21 -18.04 -23.60
CA VAL A 185 -2.69 -16.89 -22.82
C VAL A 185 -1.39 -16.36 -23.44
N CYS A 186 -0.45 -17.23 -23.78
CA CYS A 186 0.80 -16.84 -24.43
C CYS A 186 0.59 -16.23 -25.83
N ALA A 187 -0.38 -16.73 -26.59
CA ALA A 187 -0.73 -16.20 -27.91
C ALA A 187 -1.36 -14.81 -27.81
N VAL A 188 -2.29 -14.59 -26.87
CA VAL A 188 -2.89 -13.27 -26.62
C VAL A 188 -1.81 -12.29 -26.18
N LEU A 189 -0.93 -12.68 -25.26
CA LEU A 189 0.16 -11.84 -24.81
C LEU A 189 1.10 -11.45 -25.96
N SER A 190 1.46 -12.41 -26.83
CA SER A 190 2.29 -12.15 -28.03
C SER A 190 1.59 -11.23 -29.03
N GLY A 191 0.27 -11.37 -29.18
CA GLY A 191 -0.54 -10.49 -30.04
C GLY A 191 -0.64 -9.07 -29.50
N LEU A 192 -0.87 -8.91 -28.19
CA LEU A 192 -0.91 -7.60 -27.54
C LEU A 192 0.47 -6.92 -27.56
N ALA A 193 1.55 -7.68 -27.46
CA ALA A 193 2.91 -7.17 -27.56
C ALA A 193 3.16 -6.41 -28.88
N VAL A 194 2.53 -6.79 -30.01
CA VAL A 194 2.66 -6.07 -31.30
C VAL A 194 2.16 -4.64 -31.22
N SER A 195 1.09 -4.40 -30.45
CA SER A 195 0.52 -3.06 -30.29
C SER A 195 1.41 -2.15 -29.44
N PHE A 196 2.29 -2.74 -28.64
CA PHE A 196 3.18 -2.05 -27.73
C PHE A 196 4.58 -1.86 -28.31
N ASP A 197 5.18 -2.93 -28.84
CA ASP A 197 6.45 -2.94 -29.55
C ASP A 197 6.31 -3.84 -30.78
N TYR A 198 6.29 -3.22 -31.96
CA TYR A 198 6.08 -3.91 -33.23
C TYR A 198 7.18 -4.94 -33.53
N GLU A 199 8.45 -4.61 -33.26
CA GLU A 199 9.57 -5.49 -33.57
C GLU A 199 9.58 -6.71 -32.63
N LEU A 200 9.41 -6.46 -31.33
CA LEU A 200 9.27 -7.52 -30.34
C LEU A 200 8.06 -8.41 -30.64
N GLY A 201 6.89 -7.81 -30.88
CA GLY A 201 5.67 -8.56 -31.19
C GLY A 201 5.79 -9.39 -32.47
N GLN A 202 6.41 -8.86 -33.53
CA GLN A 202 6.69 -9.63 -34.74
C GLN A 202 7.61 -10.81 -34.45
N ARG A 203 8.68 -10.62 -33.67
CA ARG A 203 9.57 -11.71 -33.24
C ARG A 203 8.81 -12.79 -32.45
N LEU A 204 7.92 -12.39 -31.54
CA LEU A 204 7.13 -13.32 -30.75
C LEU A 204 6.15 -14.15 -31.61
N ILE A 205 5.66 -13.60 -32.73
CA ILE A 205 4.67 -14.24 -33.60
C ILE A 205 5.31 -15.07 -34.73
N LYS A 206 6.43 -14.62 -35.28
CA LYS A 206 6.99 -15.07 -36.56
C LYS A 206 7.21 -16.58 -36.62
N ASP A 207 7.68 -17.18 -35.53
CA ASP A 207 8.03 -18.60 -35.50
C ASP A 207 6.93 -19.49 -34.88
N ARG A 208 5.86 -18.88 -34.32
CA ARG A 208 4.80 -19.55 -33.51
C ARG A 208 5.35 -20.56 -32.48
N SER A 209 6.63 -20.43 -32.15
CA SER A 209 7.43 -21.33 -31.31
C SER A 209 7.48 -20.69 -29.93
N PHE A 210 6.56 -21.09 -29.04
CA PHE A 210 6.53 -20.54 -27.69
C PHE A 210 7.81 -20.88 -26.89
N SER A 211 8.52 -21.95 -27.25
CA SER A 211 9.77 -22.37 -26.62
C SER A 211 10.91 -21.40 -26.85
N GLU A 212 11.00 -20.77 -28.02
CA GLU A 212 12.02 -19.75 -28.29
C GLU A 212 11.79 -18.47 -27.48
N ASN A 213 10.54 -18.22 -27.09
CA ASN A 213 10.10 -17.06 -26.34
C ASN A 213 9.94 -17.34 -24.83
N GLU A 214 10.45 -18.48 -24.35
CA GLU A 214 10.32 -18.94 -22.96
C GLU A 214 10.72 -17.85 -21.95
N LYS A 215 11.89 -17.22 -22.14
CA LYS A 215 12.40 -16.17 -21.25
C LYS A 215 11.48 -14.94 -21.16
N PHE A 216 10.83 -14.59 -22.27
CA PHE A 216 9.91 -13.47 -22.31
C PHE A 216 8.69 -13.76 -21.43
N PHE A 217 8.06 -14.93 -21.61
CA PHE A 217 6.90 -15.34 -20.79
C PHE A 217 7.25 -15.42 -19.30
N GLN A 218 8.40 -16.02 -18.96
CA GLN A 218 8.88 -16.08 -17.57
C GLN A 218 9.05 -14.69 -16.97
N THR A 219 9.58 -13.74 -17.74
CA THR A 219 9.80 -12.36 -17.29
C THR A 219 8.50 -11.62 -17.07
N VAL A 220 7.59 -11.69 -18.02
CA VAL A 220 6.29 -11.04 -17.91
C VAL A 220 5.46 -11.60 -16.73
N PHE A 221 5.42 -12.92 -16.56
CA PHE A 221 4.71 -13.55 -15.44
C PHE A 221 5.38 -13.30 -14.09
N GLU A 222 6.70 -13.13 -14.03
CA GLU A 222 7.38 -12.74 -12.81
C GLU A 222 7.14 -11.28 -12.44
N ILE A 223 7.15 -10.36 -13.41
CA ILE A 223 6.83 -8.93 -13.20
C ILE A 223 5.45 -8.77 -12.56
N ALA A 224 4.43 -9.48 -13.08
CA ALA A 224 3.09 -9.45 -12.49
C ALA A 224 3.08 -9.94 -11.03
N ARG A 225 3.86 -10.99 -10.72
CA ARG A 225 3.94 -11.53 -9.35
C ARG A 225 4.65 -10.57 -8.40
N ARG A 226 5.79 -10.02 -8.83
CA ARG A 226 6.54 -9.00 -8.11
C ARG A 226 5.70 -7.75 -7.84
N TYR A 227 4.95 -7.28 -8.85
CA TYR A 227 4.06 -6.13 -8.71
C TYR A 227 2.96 -6.37 -7.67
N LYS A 228 2.30 -7.55 -7.72
CA LYS A 228 1.26 -7.91 -6.75
C LYS A 228 1.80 -8.00 -5.32
N MET A 229 2.99 -8.57 -5.12
CA MET A 229 3.61 -8.64 -3.78
C MET A 229 3.89 -7.23 -3.21
N LEU A 230 4.34 -6.30 -4.06
CA LEU A 230 4.57 -4.90 -3.67
C LEU A 230 3.27 -4.11 -3.48
N ASN A 231 2.19 -4.50 -4.17
CA ASN A 231 0.91 -3.80 -4.17
C ASN A 231 -0.25 -4.78 -3.91
N PRO A 232 -0.44 -5.25 -2.66
CA PRO A 232 -1.39 -6.32 -2.36
C PRO A 232 -2.86 -6.01 -2.75
N GLU A 233 -3.22 -4.75 -2.91
CA GLU A 233 -4.57 -4.31 -3.26
C GLU A 233 -4.92 -4.45 -4.75
N THR A 234 -3.93 -4.57 -5.63
CA THR A 234 -4.11 -4.61 -7.08
C THR A 234 -4.37 -6.03 -7.60
N MET A 235 -4.70 -6.19 -8.89
CA MET A 235 -4.85 -7.50 -9.55
C MET A 235 -5.80 -8.49 -8.83
N ARG A 236 -6.89 -8.00 -8.21
CA ARG A 236 -7.80 -8.81 -7.36
C ARG A 236 -8.35 -10.04 -8.09
N ASP A 237 -8.76 -9.88 -9.36
CA ASP A 237 -9.39 -10.96 -10.14
C ASP A 237 -8.42 -11.68 -11.10
N SER A 238 -7.23 -11.13 -11.34
CA SER A 238 -6.28 -11.61 -12.34
C SER A 238 -5.10 -12.38 -11.73
N TYR A 239 -4.66 -12.02 -10.51
CA TYR A 239 -3.51 -12.67 -9.88
C TYR A 239 -3.76 -14.14 -9.55
N GLY A 240 -4.94 -14.48 -9.03
CA GLY A 240 -5.31 -15.88 -8.76
C GLY A 240 -5.25 -16.73 -10.04
N LYS A 241 -5.73 -16.20 -11.17
CA LYS A 241 -5.62 -16.88 -12.48
C LYS A 241 -4.17 -17.13 -12.87
N LEU A 242 -3.30 -16.14 -12.70
CA LEU A 242 -1.86 -16.25 -12.99
C LEU A 242 -1.20 -17.33 -12.13
N VAL A 243 -1.41 -17.30 -10.81
CA VAL A 243 -0.84 -18.28 -9.90
C VAL A 243 -1.33 -19.69 -10.25
N PHE A 244 -2.62 -19.86 -10.49
CA PHE A 244 -3.20 -21.17 -10.85
C PHE A 244 -2.69 -21.68 -12.21
N LEU A 245 -2.49 -20.79 -13.18
CA LEU A 245 -1.84 -21.09 -14.44
C LEU A 245 -0.41 -21.61 -14.21
N LEU A 246 0.37 -20.93 -13.37
CA LEU A 246 1.75 -21.32 -13.08
C LEU A 246 1.83 -22.62 -12.27
N MET A 247 0.91 -22.84 -11.31
CA MET A 247 0.79 -24.12 -10.59
C MET A 247 0.58 -25.30 -11.56
N ASP A 248 -0.29 -25.12 -12.57
CA ASP A 248 -0.49 -26.13 -13.60
C ASP A 248 0.72 -26.31 -14.51
N ALA A 249 1.38 -25.20 -14.88
CA ALA A 249 2.58 -25.22 -15.70
C ALA A 249 3.79 -25.90 -15.02
N GLN A 250 3.75 -26.10 -13.70
CA GLN A 250 4.80 -26.83 -12.98
C GLN A 250 4.67 -28.35 -13.03
N LYS A 251 3.47 -28.88 -13.34
CA LYS A 251 3.23 -30.32 -13.41
C LYS A 251 4.05 -30.94 -14.52
N GLU A 252 4.74 -32.05 -14.22
CA GLU A 252 5.63 -32.74 -15.16
C GLU A 252 4.94 -33.07 -16.51
N SER A 253 3.76 -33.69 -16.46
CA SER A 253 2.97 -34.01 -17.67
C SER A 253 2.57 -32.80 -18.51
N ILE A 254 2.42 -31.62 -17.88
CA ILE A 254 2.09 -30.38 -18.59
C ILE A 254 3.34 -29.75 -19.18
N ARG A 255 4.46 -29.79 -18.45
CA ARG A 255 5.76 -29.28 -18.91
C ARG A 255 6.26 -30.02 -20.15
N GLU A 256 6.12 -31.34 -20.18
CA GLU A 256 6.46 -32.16 -21.34
C GLU A 256 5.63 -31.77 -22.58
N LEU A 257 4.33 -31.52 -22.39
CA LEU A 257 3.43 -31.13 -23.48
C LEU A 257 3.62 -29.68 -23.94
N LEU A 258 3.95 -28.76 -23.02
CA LEU A 258 4.20 -27.35 -23.32
C LEU A 258 5.52 -27.17 -24.07
N GLN A 259 6.56 -27.93 -23.70
CA GLN A 259 7.93 -27.83 -24.21
C GLN A 259 8.66 -26.52 -23.84
N PHE A 260 8.14 -25.74 -22.89
CA PHE A 260 8.79 -24.55 -22.33
C PHE A 260 8.28 -24.30 -20.90
N ARG A 261 9.03 -23.54 -20.08
CA ARG A 261 8.62 -23.20 -18.70
C ARG A 261 8.09 -21.79 -18.60
N CYS A 262 7.00 -21.62 -17.86
CA CYS A 262 6.37 -20.32 -17.61
C CYS A 262 6.89 -19.61 -16.34
N TYR A 263 7.75 -20.26 -15.56
CA TYR A 263 8.12 -19.81 -14.21
C TYR A 263 9.61 -19.52 -14.08
N LYS A 264 9.92 -18.42 -13.40
CA LYS A 264 11.22 -18.11 -12.79
C LYS A 264 11.00 -17.55 -11.38
N PRO A 265 11.96 -17.61 -10.44
CA PRO A 265 11.82 -16.98 -9.13
C PRO A 265 11.62 -15.46 -9.22
N VAL A 266 10.91 -14.88 -8.24
CA VAL A 266 10.74 -13.42 -8.12
C VAL A 266 12.10 -12.76 -7.85
N LEU A 267 12.37 -11.66 -8.54
CA LEU A 267 13.60 -10.89 -8.34
C LEU A 267 13.50 -10.08 -7.04
N THR A 268 14.39 -10.37 -6.09
CA THR A 268 14.48 -9.67 -4.80
C THR A 268 15.62 -8.66 -4.80
N VAL A 269 15.56 -7.71 -3.86
CA VAL A 269 16.62 -6.71 -3.68
C VAL A 269 17.97 -7.39 -3.45
N TYR A 270 18.01 -8.46 -2.65
CA TYR A 270 19.24 -9.20 -2.38
C TYR A 270 19.83 -9.84 -3.65
N GLU A 271 19.01 -10.53 -4.44
CA GLU A 271 19.51 -11.22 -5.64
C GLU A 271 20.00 -10.20 -6.69
N PHE A 272 19.34 -9.05 -6.78
CA PHE A 272 19.78 -7.95 -7.64
C PHE A 272 21.08 -7.30 -7.17
N LEU A 273 21.21 -6.97 -5.88
CA LEU A 273 22.45 -6.42 -5.33
C LEU A 273 23.62 -7.42 -5.46
N LYS A 274 23.33 -8.72 -5.31
CA LYS A 274 24.31 -9.79 -5.49
C LYS A 274 24.78 -9.89 -6.94
N SER A 275 23.89 -9.78 -7.93
CA SER A 275 24.29 -9.81 -9.35
C SER A 275 25.16 -8.60 -9.73
N LYS A 276 24.98 -7.47 -9.04
CA LYS A 276 25.75 -6.24 -9.18
C LYS A 276 26.94 -6.11 -8.20
N ASN A 277 27.28 -7.18 -7.48
CA ASN A 277 28.38 -7.20 -6.49
C ASN A 277 28.36 -6.03 -5.49
N CYS A 278 27.17 -5.62 -5.05
CA CYS A 278 26.93 -4.46 -4.18
C CYS A 278 26.19 -4.88 -2.90
N LEU A 279 26.60 -5.99 -2.29
CA LEU A 279 26.01 -6.48 -1.03
C LEU A 279 26.47 -5.69 0.20
N ASP A 280 27.60 -4.98 0.10
CA ASP A 280 28.19 -4.22 1.20
C ASP A 280 27.26 -3.13 1.74
N ILE A 281 26.36 -2.58 0.88
CA ILE A 281 25.36 -1.59 1.30
C ILE A 281 24.43 -2.09 2.40
N LEU A 282 24.15 -3.40 2.46
CA LEU A 282 23.27 -3.98 3.47
C LEU A 282 23.82 -3.88 4.90
N SER A 283 25.13 -3.61 5.03
CA SER A 283 25.79 -3.37 6.31
C SER A 283 26.06 -1.89 6.58
N ASP A 284 25.65 -0.98 5.69
CA ASP A 284 25.92 0.45 5.85
C ASP A 284 24.98 1.09 6.90
N PRO A 285 25.51 1.84 7.88
CA PRO A 285 24.71 2.46 8.94
C PRO A 285 23.70 3.51 8.44
N LEU A 286 23.90 4.07 7.25
CA LEU A 286 22.97 5.03 6.66
C LEU A 286 21.75 4.36 6.01
N LEU A 287 21.81 3.05 5.73
CA LEU A 287 20.72 2.32 5.09
C LEU A 287 19.41 2.38 5.92
N PRO A 288 19.40 2.10 7.24
CA PRO A 288 18.18 2.25 8.03
C PRO A 288 17.54 3.64 7.94
N ILE A 289 18.37 4.71 7.91
CA ILE A 289 17.88 6.08 7.79
C ILE A 289 17.29 6.33 6.39
N ALA A 290 17.92 5.80 5.35
CA ALA A 290 17.50 5.93 3.97
C ALA A 290 16.19 5.17 3.66
N THR A 291 15.97 4.02 4.30
CA THR A 291 14.80 3.16 4.05
C THR A 291 13.62 3.45 4.96
N ARG A 292 13.78 4.26 6.02
CA ARG A 292 12.70 4.58 6.96
C ARG A 292 11.56 5.37 6.32
N ASN A 293 10.33 5.03 6.66
CA ASN A 293 9.13 5.79 6.39
C ASN A 293 9.13 7.10 7.20
N VAL A 294 8.74 8.19 6.57
CA VAL A 294 8.63 9.48 7.25
C VAL A 294 7.16 9.76 7.49
N GLU A 295 6.74 9.60 8.75
CA GLU A 295 5.37 9.84 9.17
C GLU A 295 4.98 11.31 8.98
N GLN A 296 3.69 11.53 8.70
CA GLN A 296 3.13 12.88 8.72
C GLN A 296 3.06 13.37 10.17
N VAL A 297 3.66 14.52 10.43
CA VAL A 297 3.66 15.21 11.72
C VAL A 297 3.09 16.60 11.50
N ASP A 298 2.26 17.08 12.44
CA ASP A 298 1.66 18.42 12.36
C ASP A 298 2.73 19.52 12.33
N ASP A 299 3.84 19.31 13.03
CA ASP A 299 5.00 20.20 13.01
C ASP A 299 5.83 20.01 11.72
N VAL A 300 5.70 20.99 10.83
CA VAL A 300 6.39 21.07 9.54
C VAL A 300 7.92 21.08 9.71
N ASN A 301 8.47 21.66 10.79
CA ASN A 301 9.91 21.74 10.98
C ASN A 301 10.51 20.36 11.32
N ILE A 302 9.84 19.61 12.19
CA ILE A 302 10.23 18.23 12.53
C ILE A 302 10.14 17.35 11.29
N LEU A 303 9.06 17.47 10.52
CA LEU A 303 8.88 16.75 9.27
C LEU A 303 10.01 17.05 8.26
N ASN A 304 10.30 18.34 8.03
CA ASN A 304 11.36 18.77 7.12
C ASN A 304 12.76 18.30 7.58
N SER A 305 13.03 18.31 8.90
CA SER A 305 14.28 17.79 9.46
C SER A 305 14.43 16.29 9.17
N ARG A 306 13.39 15.49 9.44
CA ARG A 306 13.38 14.04 9.15
C ARG A 306 13.54 13.74 7.65
N LEU A 307 12.85 14.49 6.79
CA LEU A 307 12.98 14.38 5.33
C LEU A 307 14.40 14.73 4.85
N THR A 308 15.00 15.77 5.44
CA THR A 308 16.37 16.19 5.10
C THR A 308 17.38 15.13 5.49
N LYS A 309 17.30 14.58 6.71
CA LYS A 309 18.16 13.47 7.16
C LYS A 309 18.08 12.27 6.21
N LYS A 310 16.86 11.84 5.83
CA LYS A 310 16.64 10.75 4.86
C LYS A 310 17.27 11.05 3.49
N ARG A 311 17.05 12.27 2.96
CA ARG A 311 17.62 12.69 1.67
C ARG A 311 19.15 12.69 1.69
N LEU A 312 19.77 13.17 2.77
CA LEU A 312 21.23 13.17 2.93
C LEU A 312 21.79 11.74 3.02
N ALA A 313 21.13 10.84 3.75
CA ALA A 313 21.51 9.44 3.83
C ALA A 313 21.48 8.77 2.45
N ILE A 314 20.38 8.92 1.70
CA ILE A 314 20.27 8.40 0.33
C ILE A 314 21.38 8.97 -0.56
N LYS A 315 21.58 10.30 -0.52
CA LYS A 315 22.59 10.98 -1.34
C LYS A 315 24.00 10.42 -1.09
N GLU A 316 24.34 10.17 0.16
CA GLU A 316 25.65 9.64 0.56
C GLU A 316 25.82 8.17 0.18
N LEU A 317 24.77 7.34 0.33
CA LEU A 317 24.79 5.96 -0.15
C LEU A 317 25.00 5.89 -1.66
N LEU A 318 24.29 6.71 -2.44
CA LEU A 318 24.48 6.78 -3.89
C LEU A 318 25.90 7.20 -4.26
N ARG A 319 26.48 8.17 -3.55
CA ARG A 319 27.86 8.62 -3.77
C ARG A 319 28.89 7.52 -3.49
N ARG A 320 28.65 6.66 -2.50
CA ARG A 320 29.59 5.60 -2.08
C ARG A 320 29.52 4.35 -2.96
N TYR A 321 28.32 3.95 -3.36
CA TYR A 321 28.08 2.62 -3.94
C TYR A 321 27.69 2.65 -5.43
N ALA A 322 27.17 3.77 -5.96
CA ALA A 322 26.91 3.89 -7.40
C ALA A 322 28.17 4.26 -8.19
N THR A 323 28.20 3.91 -9.47
CA THR A 323 29.30 4.24 -10.40
C THR A 323 29.54 5.74 -10.57
N LYS A 324 30.65 6.09 -11.26
CA LYS A 324 31.11 7.48 -11.52
C LYS A 324 30.08 8.42 -12.19
N ASP A 325 28.93 7.92 -12.65
CA ASP A 325 27.80 8.71 -13.17
C ASP A 325 27.27 9.73 -12.15
N TYR A 326 27.48 9.52 -10.85
CA TYR A 326 27.12 10.49 -9.82
C TYR A 326 27.80 11.86 -10.03
N SER A 327 29.06 11.86 -10.52
CA SER A 327 29.83 13.10 -10.73
C SER A 327 29.45 13.85 -12.02
N GLU A 328 28.96 13.16 -13.04
CA GLU A 328 28.52 13.78 -14.30
C GLU A 328 27.07 14.27 -14.26
N GLN A 329 26.18 13.55 -13.56
CA GLN A 329 24.77 13.97 -13.41
C GLN A 329 24.62 15.23 -12.55
N CYS A 330 25.47 15.45 -11.54
CA CYS A 330 25.49 16.72 -10.78
C CYS A 330 25.93 17.91 -11.64
N ASN A 331 26.87 17.71 -12.58
CA ASN A 331 27.39 18.77 -13.43
C ASN A 331 26.45 19.14 -14.59
N LYS A 332 25.59 18.21 -15.06
CA LYS A 332 24.56 18.50 -16.08
C LYS A 332 23.28 19.15 -15.51
N LYS A 333 23.13 19.26 -14.19
CA LYS A 333 21.93 19.80 -13.51
C LYS A 333 22.01 21.28 -13.12
N SER A 334 22.83 22.08 -13.81
CA SER A 334 22.75 23.55 -13.70
C SER A 334 21.67 24.19 -14.57
N THR A 335 20.99 23.44 -15.45
CA THR A 335 19.96 23.99 -16.35
C THR A 335 18.66 23.18 -16.45
N SER A 336 18.49 22.12 -15.64
CA SER A 336 17.22 21.37 -15.58
C SER A 336 16.85 21.06 -14.13
N ARG A 337 16.16 22.01 -13.49
CA ARG A 337 15.48 21.83 -12.18
C ARG A 337 14.16 21.05 -12.36
N GLY A 338 14.22 19.88 -12.99
CA GLY A 338 13.03 19.23 -13.55
C GLY A 338 12.88 17.74 -13.27
N PHE A 339 13.38 17.18 -12.16
CA PHE A 339 13.09 15.76 -11.82
C PHE A 339 13.00 15.45 -10.31
N TYR A 340 13.50 16.32 -9.42
CA TYR A 340 13.61 16.00 -7.99
C TYR A 340 12.39 16.31 -7.12
N ASN A 341 11.27 16.77 -7.69
CA ASN A 341 10.07 17.17 -6.92
C ASN A 341 8.80 16.36 -7.23
N LEU A 342 8.86 15.24 -7.97
CA LEU A 342 7.63 14.59 -8.47
C LEU A 342 7.21 13.26 -7.81
N PHE A 343 8.04 12.55 -7.05
CA PHE A 343 7.66 11.23 -6.50
C PHE A 343 7.64 11.10 -4.98
N MET A 344 7.51 12.22 -4.25
CA MET A 344 7.42 12.24 -2.77
C MET A 344 6.21 13.05 -2.27
N LEU A 345 5.01 12.69 -2.75
CA LEU A 345 3.79 12.85 -1.96
C LEU A 345 3.17 11.45 -1.82
N GLY A 346 3.35 10.85 -0.65
CA GLY A 346 2.41 9.83 -0.20
C GLY A 346 1.04 10.49 -0.08
N ARG A 347 0.19 10.30 -1.09
CA ARG A 347 -1.24 10.53 -0.98
C ARG A 347 -1.89 9.21 -0.59
N SER A 348 -2.61 9.29 0.52
CA SER A 348 -3.83 8.56 0.83
C SER A 348 -4.48 7.91 -0.39
N ASN A 349 -4.92 6.66 -0.21
CA ASN A 349 -5.91 5.97 -1.06
C ASN A 349 -6.92 6.94 -1.67
N GLN A 350 -6.69 7.32 -2.92
CA GLN A 350 -7.65 7.92 -3.82
C GLN A 350 -7.26 7.46 -5.21
N THR A 351 -7.98 6.44 -5.66
CA THR A 351 -8.03 5.97 -7.03
C THR A 351 -8.82 7.02 -7.82
N GLN A 352 -8.11 7.91 -8.51
CA GLN A 352 -8.67 8.57 -9.69
C GLN A 352 -7.65 8.41 -10.80
N GLU A 353 -8.01 7.56 -11.75
CA GLU A 353 -7.49 7.56 -13.11
C GLU A 353 -7.65 8.97 -13.67
N THR A 354 -6.58 9.77 -13.65
CA THR A 354 -6.48 10.91 -14.56
C THR A 354 -5.81 10.42 -15.83
N GLU A 355 -6.64 10.29 -16.86
CA GLU A 355 -6.23 10.19 -18.26
C GLU A 355 -5.22 11.30 -18.56
N ILE A 356 -3.95 10.93 -18.72
CA ILE A 356 -2.96 11.81 -19.34
C ILE A 356 -3.32 11.82 -20.82
N SER A 357 -4.05 12.87 -21.21
CA SER A 357 -4.32 13.21 -22.59
C SER A 357 -2.99 13.35 -23.36
N ASN A 358 -3.01 12.75 -24.55
CA ASN A 358 -1.91 12.74 -25.50
C ASN A 358 -1.36 14.14 -25.77
N GLN A 359 -0.11 14.38 -25.37
CA GLN A 359 0.77 15.23 -26.14
C GLN A 359 1.91 14.38 -26.69
N SER A 360 1.91 14.31 -28.01
CA SER A 360 2.85 13.62 -28.87
C SER A 360 4.28 14.06 -28.57
N GLY A 361 4.99 13.25 -27.80
CA GLY A 361 6.44 13.14 -27.87
C GLY A 361 6.75 11.69 -28.18
N ILE A 362 6.87 11.37 -29.47
CA ILE A 362 7.47 10.10 -29.89
C ILE A 362 8.92 10.15 -29.40
N VAL A 363 9.15 9.66 -28.19
CA VAL A 363 10.48 9.28 -27.72
C VAL A 363 10.67 7.86 -28.21
N THR A 364 11.20 7.73 -29.42
CA THR A 364 11.79 6.48 -29.91
C THR A 364 13.04 6.18 -29.10
N SER A 365 12.88 5.68 -27.87
CA SER A 365 13.89 4.85 -27.23
C SER A 365 13.36 3.43 -27.30
N THR A 366 13.83 2.70 -28.31
CA THR A 366 13.53 1.29 -28.57
C THR A 366 13.85 0.46 -27.33
N GLY A 367 12.81 0.15 -26.54
CA GLY A 367 12.85 -0.73 -25.38
C GLY A 367 12.86 -2.19 -25.80
N SER A 368 13.88 -2.60 -26.57
CA SER A 368 14.03 -3.98 -27.02
C SER A 368 14.30 -4.89 -25.81
N LEU A 369 13.81 -6.13 -25.82
CA LEU A 369 14.14 -7.19 -24.85
C LEU A 369 15.66 -7.35 -24.62
N GLU A 370 16.47 -7.00 -25.63
CA GLU A 370 17.94 -6.95 -25.56
C GLU A 370 18.48 -5.92 -24.57
N SER A 371 17.75 -4.86 -24.27
CA SER A 371 18.13 -3.87 -23.25
C SER A 371 17.97 -4.41 -21.83
N LEU A 372 16.94 -5.24 -21.57
CA LEU A 372 16.75 -5.97 -20.32
C LEU A 372 17.78 -7.10 -20.12
N GLU A 373 18.25 -7.72 -21.20
CA GLU A 373 19.35 -8.70 -21.14
C GLU A 373 20.72 -7.99 -20.97
N LYS A 374 20.95 -6.84 -21.64
CA LYS A 374 22.22 -6.10 -21.53
C LYS A 374 22.43 -5.41 -20.18
N THR A 375 21.39 -4.95 -19.48
CA THR A 375 21.52 -4.37 -18.13
C THR A 375 21.92 -5.40 -17.07
N GLN A 376 21.71 -6.70 -17.32
CA GLN A 376 22.12 -7.77 -16.41
C GLN A 376 23.59 -8.19 -16.57
N ASP A 377 24.24 -7.88 -17.71
CA ASP A 377 25.64 -8.25 -17.96
C ASP A 377 26.66 -7.28 -17.34
N THR A 378 26.25 -6.07 -16.96
CA THR A 378 27.13 -5.12 -16.27
C THR A 378 27.16 -5.41 -14.77
N LYS A 379 28.36 -5.72 -14.26
CA LYS A 379 28.58 -5.97 -12.82
C LYS A 379 28.48 -4.71 -11.96
N GLU A 380 28.52 -3.53 -12.56
CA GLU A 380 28.47 -2.28 -11.82
C GLU A 380 27.02 -1.77 -11.72
N ILE A 381 26.65 -1.23 -10.55
CA ILE A 381 25.32 -0.71 -10.26
C ILE A 381 25.20 0.77 -10.62
N THR A 382 24.15 1.15 -11.35
CA THR A 382 23.87 2.56 -11.66
C THR A 382 23.20 3.28 -10.47
N VAL A 383 23.14 4.62 -10.56
CA VAL A 383 22.45 5.44 -9.54
C VAL A 383 20.97 5.06 -9.47
N GLU A 384 20.31 4.92 -10.62
CA GLU A 384 18.89 4.60 -10.71
C GLU A 384 18.59 3.19 -10.19
N GLU A 385 19.46 2.21 -10.49
CA GLU A 385 19.35 0.84 -9.99
C GLU A 385 19.49 0.77 -8.46
N LEU A 386 20.43 1.54 -7.90
CA LEU A 386 20.64 1.60 -6.46
C LEU A 386 19.51 2.34 -5.74
N GLU A 387 19.03 3.45 -6.31
CA GLU A 387 17.83 4.15 -5.82
C GLU A 387 16.63 3.21 -5.79
N MET A 388 16.43 2.41 -6.84
CA MET A 388 15.35 1.44 -6.91
C MET A 388 15.45 0.39 -5.79
N CYS A 389 16.65 -0.08 -5.45
CA CYS A 389 16.86 -1.00 -4.31
C CYS A 389 16.47 -0.35 -2.98
N ILE A 390 16.94 0.88 -2.73
CA ILE A 390 16.63 1.62 -1.49
C ILE A 390 15.13 1.88 -1.40
N TYR A 391 14.48 2.29 -2.49
CA TYR A 391 13.04 2.53 -2.50
C TYR A 391 12.24 1.24 -2.33
N SER A 392 12.71 0.09 -2.84
CA SER A 392 12.05 -1.20 -2.61
C SER A 392 12.05 -1.57 -1.13
N LEU A 393 13.16 -1.33 -0.42
CA LEU A 393 13.24 -1.51 1.04
C LEU A 393 12.39 -0.48 1.78
N ASN A 394 12.31 0.75 1.29
CA ASN A 394 11.41 1.76 1.85
C ASN A 394 9.94 1.40 1.68
N ASP A 395 9.55 0.84 0.55
CA ASP A 395 8.18 0.38 0.28
C ASP A 395 7.77 -0.71 1.30
N HIS A 396 8.70 -1.57 1.73
CA HIS A 396 8.45 -2.51 2.83
C HIS A 396 8.16 -1.80 4.16
N ASP A 397 8.97 -0.81 4.53
CA ASP A 397 8.76 -0.06 5.79
C ASP A 397 7.43 0.72 5.77
N VAL A 398 7.08 1.29 4.61
CA VAL A 398 5.78 1.92 4.37
C VAL A 398 4.65 0.90 4.50
N PHE A 399 4.80 -0.30 3.94
CA PHE A 399 3.84 -1.38 4.11
C PHE A 399 3.65 -1.72 5.59
N LEU A 400 4.73 -1.88 6.36
CA LEU A 400 4.64 -2.15 7.79
C LEU A 400 3.90 -1.04 8.52
N TYR A 401 4.22 0.23 8.24
CA TYR A 401 3.55 1.36 8.87
C TYR A 401 2.02 1.32 8.68
N TYR A 402 1.54 1.20 7.44
CA TYR A 402 0.09 1.23 7.18
C TYR A 402 -0.66 0.00 7.67
N ASN A 403 -0.03 -1.18 7.66
CA ASN A 403 -0.70 -2.43 7.99
C ASN A 403 -0.58 -2.79 9.48
N LYS A 404 0.51 -2.37 10.15
CA LYS A 404 0.76 -2.64 11.57
C LYS A 404 0.14 -1.58 12.49
N ARG A 405 0.19 -0.29 12.11
CA ARG A 405 -0.33 0.84 12.94
C ARG A 405 -1.76 0.62 13.44
N PRO A 406 -2.73 0.17 12.63
CA PRO A 406 -4.09 -0.05 13.13
C PRO A 406 -4.14 -1.11 14.23
N ILE A 407 -3.31 -2.15 14.16
CA ILE A 407 -3.24 -3.20 15.19
C ILE A 407 -2.62 -2.65 16.46
N ASP A 408 -1.49 -1.93 16.34
CA ASP A 408 -0.82 -1.31 17.49
C ASP A 408 -1.77 -0.35 18.22
N LYS A 409 -2.55 0.45 17.48
CA LYS A 409 -3.59 1.31 18.06
C LYS A 409 -4.69 0.53 18.77
N MET A 410 -5.14 -0.60 18.22
CA MET A 410 -6.14 -1.43 18.89
C MET A 410 -5.59 -2.10 20.16
N ILE A 411 -4.31 -2.49 20.19
CA ILE A 411 -3.63 -2.97 21.41
C ILE A 411 -3.51 -1.83 22.43
N GLU A 412 -3.13 -0.62 22.00
CA GLU A 412 -3.07 0.57 22.84
C GLU A 412 -4.44 0.87 23.47
N TYR A 413 -5.51 0.84 22.70
CA TYR A 413 -6.87 1.04 23.20
C TYR A 413 -7.30 -0.06 24.18
N LEU A 414 -7.00 -1.33 23.88
CA LEU A 414 -7.30 -2.44 24.79
C LEU A 414 -6.59 -2.28 26.14
N THR A 415 -5.30 -1.96 26.11
CA THR A 415 -4.46 -1.85 27.33
C THR A 415 -4.71 -0.57 28.12
N THR A 416 -5.13 0.51 27.45
CA THR A 416 -5.44 1.80 28.10
C THR A 416 -6.83 1.81 28.74
N PHE A 417 -7.85 1.31 28.04
CA PHE A 417 -9.24 1.41 28.49
C PHE A 417 -9.71 0.22 29.34
N PHE A 418 -9.03 -0.92 29.30
CA PHE A 418 -9.49 -2.15 29.98
C PHE A 418 -8.41 -2.73 30.89
N ASN A 419 -8.84 -3.28 32.04
CA ASN A 419 -7.95 -3.94 32.98
C ASN A 419 -8.32 -5.44 33.08
N PRO A 420 -7.40 -6.37 32.79
CA PRO A 420 -7.71 -7.81 32.74
C PRO A 420 -8.25 -8.38 34.05
N HIS A 421 -7.87 -7.80 35.20
CA HIS A 421 -8.18 -8.33 36.52
C HIS A 421 -9.33 -7.62 37.22
N LYS A 422 -9.79 -6.47 36.68
CA LYS A 422 -10.83 -5.67 37.31
C LYS A 422 -11.77 -5.08 36.28
N GLU A 423 -13.02 -5.54 36.32
CA GLU A 423 -14.12 -4.87 35.64
C GLU A 423 -14.33 -3.49 36.27
N GLN A 424 -14.06 -2.43 35.50
CA GLN A 424 -14.21 -1.05 35.98
C GLN A 424 -15.70 -0.68 36.14
N SER A 425 -16.54 -1.16 35.23
CA SER A 425 -17.99 -1.03 35.25
C SER A 425 -18.64 -2.16 34.45
N ARG A 426 -19.96 -2.36 34.64
CA ARG A 426 -20.72 -3.36 33.88
C ARG A 426 -20.70 -3.07 32.37
N ASP A 427 -20.68 -1.79 31.99
CA ASP A 427 -20.70 -1.35 30.59
C ASP A 427 -19.34 -1.55 29.89
N LEU A 428 -18.26 -1.67 30.66
CA LEU A 428 -16.90 -1.96 30.15
C LEU A 428 -16.53 -3.44 30.24
N SER A 429 -17.45 -4.32 30.63
CA SER A 429 -17.19 -5.76 30.72
C SER A 429 -17.13 -6.41 29.33
N LEU A 430 -15.98 -7.00 29.04
CA LEU A 430 -15.73 -7.83 27.85
C LEU A 430 -16.31 -9.25 27.95
N SER A 431 -17.00 -9.60 29.04
CA SER A 431 -17.55 -10.95 29.22
C SER A 431 -18.53 -11.34 28.11
N LEU A 432 -18.36 -12.56 27.59
CA LEU A 432 -19.22 -13.21 26.60
C LEU A 432 -20.06 -14.30 27.29
N VAL A 433 -21.36 -14.06 27.39
CA VAL A 433 -22.32 -15.05 27.90
C VAL A 433 -22.87 -15.84 26.72
N SER A 434 -22.80 -17.17 26.80
CA SER A 434 -23.40 -18.06 25.82
C SER A 434 -24.92 -17.96 25.94
N ASP A 435 -25.56 -17.28 25.01
CA ASP A 435 -27.03 -17.20 24.89
C ASP A 435 -27.45 -18.01 23.65
N PRO A 436 -28.44 -18.92 23.76
CA PRO A 436 -29.00 -19.65 22.62
C PRO A 436 -29.45 -18.77 21.44
N ASN A 437 -29.79 -17.50 21.70
CA ASN A 437 -30.20 -16.53 20.69
C ASN A 437 -29.04 -15.63 20.20
N SER A 438 -27.84 -15.77 20.76
CA SER A 438 -26.66 -14.99 20.36
C SER A 438 -25.89 -15.67 19.24
N THR A 439 -25.31 -14.86 18.35
CA THR A 439 -24.39 -15.33 17.31
C THR A 439 -23.00 -15.67 17.87
N ALA A 440 -22.71 -15.27 19.11
CA ALA A 440 -21.47 -15.62 19.80
C ALA A 440 -21.41 -17.13 20.05
N ARG A 441 -20.27 -17.74 19.70
CA ARG A 441 -20.03 -19.18 19.87
C ARG A 441 -19.05 -19.49 21.01
N LEU A 442 -18.29 -18.49 21.46
CA LEU A 442 -17.38 -18.58 22.59
C LEU A 442 -18.05 -18.10 23.88
N SER A 443 -17.65 -18.69 25.01
CA SER A 443 -18.06 -18.25 26.34
C SER A 443 -16.83 -17.95 27.18
N HIS A 444 -16.61 -16.67 27.46
CA HIS A 444 -15.44 -16.15 28.16
C HIS A 444 -15.87 -15.17 29.24
N ASP A 445 -15.22 -15.21 30.40
CA ASP A 445 -15.26 -14.09 31.35
C ASP A 445 -14.42 -12.91 30.82
N HIS A 446 -14.49 -11.77 31.50
CA HIS A 446 -13.79 -10.55 31.09
C HIS A 446 -12.29 -10.76 30.93
N SER A 447 -11.64 -11.40 31.91
CA SER A 447 -10.20 -11.64 31.90
C SER A 447 -9.81 -12.53 30.72
N ARG A 448 -10.55 -13.61 30.49
CA ARG A 448 -10.29 -14.54 29.40
C ARG A 448 -10.52 -13.89 28.04
N GLN A 449 -11.58 -13.10 27.87
CA GLN A 449 -11.81 -12.35 26.63
C GLN A 449 -10.72 -11.32 26.39
N TYR A 450 -10.31 -10.56 27.41
CA TYR A 450 -9.22 -9.60 27.30
C TYR A 450 -7.94 -10.26 26.76
N HIS A 451 -7.50 -11.36 27.38
CA HIS A 451 -6.29 -12.07 26.94
C HIS A 451 -6.47 -12.68 25.55
N TYR A 452 -7.66 -13.18 25.21
CA TYR A 452 -7.98 -13.72 23.90
C TYR A 452 -7.90 -12.66 22.78
N VAL A 453 -8.38 -11.44 23.04
CA VAL A 453 -8.27 -10.31 22.12
C VAL A 453 -6.81 -9.87 22.00
N LEU A 454 -6.12 -9.66 23.12
CA LEU A 454 -4.73 -9.20 23.15
C LEU A 454 -3.82 -10.13 22.34
N GLN A 455 -3.85 -11.43 22.62
CA GLN A 455 -3.02 -12.41 21.90
C GLN A 455 -3.38 -12.48 20.40
N SER A 456 -4.63 -12.23 20.01
CA SER A 456 -5.07 -12.28 18.62
C SER A 456 -4.56 -11.07 17.85
N LEU A 457 -4.65 -9.88 18.45
CA LEU A 457 -4.06 -8.66 17.90
C LEU A 457 -2.53 -8.78 17.81
N THR A 458 -1.85 -9.24 18.87
CA THR A 458 -0.40 -9.48 18.86
C THR A 458 0.00 -10.46 17.77
N MET A 459 -0.76 -11.55 17.59
CA MET A 459 -0.50 -12.49 16.51
C MET A 459 -0.69 -11.85 15.13
N TRP A 460 -1.78 -11.11 14.90
CA TRP A 460 -1.99 -10.42 13.63
C TRP A 460 -0.87 -9.41 13.34
N ARG A 461 -0.37 -8.71 14.36
CA ARG A 461 0.78 -7.82 14.26
C ARG A 461 2.02 -8.55 13.74
N GLU A 462 2.34 -9.70 14.34
CA GLU A 462 3.51 -10.51 13.95
C GLU A 462 3.36 -11.16 12.57
N VAL A 463 2.14 -11.55 12.18
CA VAL A 463 1.86 -12.05 10.82
C VAL A 463 2.08 -10.97 9.78
N LEU A 464 1.55 -9.76 10.01
CA LEU A 464 1.75 -8.64 9.07
C LEU A 464 3.20 -8.17 9.03
N PHE A 465 3.90 -8.19 10.16
CA PHE A 465 5.34 -7.92 10.23
C PHE A 465 6.14 -8.88 9.33
N ASN A 466 5.76 -10.16 9.30
CA ASN A 466 6.41 -11.17 8.46
C ASN A 466 5.75 -11.33 7.08
N MET A 467 4.79 -10.47 6.67
CA MET A 467 3.92 -10.75 5.51
C MET A 467 4.69 -10.99 4.22
N ILE A 468 5.72 -10.20 3.92
CA ILE A 468 6.51 -10.38 2.69
C ILE A 468 7.25 -11.74 2.70
N ARG A 469 7.83 -12.13 3.84
CA ARG A 469 8.47 -13.45 4.00
C ARG A 469 7.43 -14.57 3.84
N LEU A 470 6.27 -14.44 4.48
CA LEU A 470 5.18 -15.42 4.37
C LEU A 470 4.68 -15.54 2.93
N TRP A 471 4.55 -14.42 2.20
CA TRP A 471 4.16 -14.42 0.79
C TRP A 471 5.17 -15.12 -0.09
N ARG A 472 6.46 -14.84 0.10
CA ARG A 472 7.53 -15.52 -0.63
C ARG A 472 7.52 -17.05 -0.38
N LEU A 473 7.29 -17.47 0.87
CA LEU A 473 7.12 -18.90 1.20
C LEU A 473 5.84 -19.49 0.63
N ALA A 474 4.76 -18.70 0.57
CA ALA A 474 3.50 -19.09 -0.07
C ALA A 474 3.70 -19.39 -1.55
N GLU A 475 4.38 -18.50 -2.29
CA GLU A 475 4.71 -18.75 -3.70
C GLU A 475 5.63 -19.96 -3.89
N ASP A 476 6.65 -20.11 -3.05
CA ASP A 476 7.51 -21.30 -3.06
C ASP A 476 6.71 -22.59 -2.90
N ASP A 477 5.73 -22.62 -1.98
CA ASP A 477 4.88 -23.78 -1.77
C ASP A 477 3.90 -24.00 -2.93
N LEU A 478 3.26 -22.93 -3.43
CA LEU A 478 2.29 -23.00 -4.53
C LEU A 478 2.96 -23.49 -5.83
N LEU A 479 4.17 -23.02 -6.11
CA LEU A 479 4.87 -23.20 -7.38
C LEU A 479 5.96 -24.28 -7.33
N ASP A 480 6.05 -25.06 -6.24
CA ASP A 480 6.92 -26.23 -6.17
C ASP A 480 6.37 -27.37 -7.03
N GLY A 481 7.14 -27.78 -8.04
CA GLY A 481 6.76 -28.88 -8.94
C GLY A 481 6.57 -30.24 -8.24
N ASN A 482 7.10 -30.42 -7.03
CA ASN A 482 6.92 -31.63 -6.23
C ASN A 482 5.71 -31.54 -5.28
N ASN A 483 5.10 -30.35 -5.13
CA ASN A 483 3.96 -30.12 -4.24
C ASN A 483 2.66 -30.08 -5.05
N GLY A 484 2.07 -31.24 -5.32
CA GLY A 484 0.82 -31.32 -6.07
C GLY A 484 -0.38 -30.76 -5.30
N TYR A 485 -1.37 -30.24 -6.04
CA TYR A 485 -2.68 -29.87 -5.49
C TYR A 485 -3.76 -30.87 -5.93
N ARG A 486 -4.84 -30.95 -5.17
CA ARG A 486 -6.07 -31.67 -5.55
C ARG A 486 -7.22 -30.69 -5.72
N LEU A 487 -8.13 -30.96 -6.64
CA LEU A 487 -9.40 -30.23 -6.65
C LEU A 487 -10.35 -30.84 -5.63
N GLY A 488 -11.02 -30.00 -4.86
CA GLY A 488 -12.04 -30.44 -3.91
C GLY A 488 -13.07 -29.36 -3.67
N ASP A 489 -14.32 -29.76 -3.50
CA ASP A 489 -15.37 -28.88 -3.02
C ASP A 489 -15.18 -28.63 -1.52
N THR A 490 -15.06 -27.35 -1.18
CA THR A 490 -14.85 -26.86 0.18
C THR A 490 -16.16 -26.52 0.89
N GLY A 491 -17.28 -26.46 0.18
CA GLY A 491 -18.54 -25.87 0.65
C GLY A 491 -18.75 -24.44 0.15
N GLN A 492 -17.68 -23.78 -0.32
CA GLN A 492 -17.70 -22.46 -0.97
C GLN A 492 -17.37 -22.53 -2.46
N GLY A 493 -17.43 -23.75 -3.04
CA GLY A 493 -17.01 -24.04 -4.40
C GLY A 493 -15.78 -24.93 -4.47
N ILE A 494 -15.42 -25.25 -5.72
CA ILE A 494 -14.27 -26.10 -6.06
C ILE A 494 -13.00 -25.27 -5.92
N HIS A 495 -12.11 -25.69 -5.03
CA HIS A 495 -10.81 -25.06 -4.84
C HIS A 495 -9.67 -26.01 -5.17
N ARG A 496 -8.52 -25.41 -5.53
CA ARG A 496 -7.22 -26.09 -5.59
C ARG A 496 -6.68 -26.20 -4.16
N ILE A 497 -6.88 -27.37 -3.56
CA ILE A 497 -6.44 -27.69 -2.21
C ILE A 497 -4.99 -28.17 -2.26
N GLN A 498 -4.08 -27.46 -1.61
CA GLN A 498 -2.64 -27.73 -1.65
C GLN A 498 -2.01 -27.45 -0.29
N SER A 499 -1.21 -28.40 0.23
CA SER A 499 -0.41 -28.19 1.43
C SER A 499 0.62 -27.08 1.22
N ALA A 500 0.92 -26.32 2.27
CA ALA A 500 1.98 -25.31 2.23
C ALA A 500 2.91 -25.48 3.44
N PRO A 501 3.83 -26.47 3.40
CA PRO A 501 4.64 -26.86 4.55
C PRO A 501 5.66 -25.79 4.97
N ARG A 502 6.22 -25.02 4.03
CA ARG A 502 7.19 -23.96 4.37
C ARG A 502 6.47 -22.80 5.05
N LEU A 503 5.32 -22.40 4.51
CA LEU A 503 4.47 -21.38 5.11
C LEU A 503 3.94 -21.82 6.49
N TYR A 504 3.48 -23.08 6.61
CA TYR A 504 3.01 -23.64 7.88
C TYR A 504 4.08 -23.56 8.96
N LYS A 505 5.32 -23.98 8.64
CA LYS A 505 6.45 -23.91 9.57
C LYS A 505 6.72 -22.48 10.04
N ALA A 506 6.75 -21.51 9.12
CA ALA A 506 6.96 -20.11 9.46
C ALA A 506 5.83 -19.57 10.36
N MET A 507 4.59 -19.97 10.12
CA MET A 507 3.46 -19.60 10.99
C MET A 507 3.58 -20.22 12.40
N CYS A 508 4.05 -21.48 12.52
CA CYS A 508 4.35 -22.08 13.82
C CYS A 508 5.43 -21.31 14.60
N GLU A 509 6.47 -20.81 13.90
CA GLU A 509 7.51 -19.96 14.51
C GLU A 509 6.91 -18.66 15.07
N ILE A 510 6.02 -18.02 14.31
CA ILE A 510 5.29 -16.80 14.73
C ILE A 510 4.42 -17.08 15.95
N ILE A 511 3.59 -18.14 15.92
CA ILE A 511 2.74 -18.50 17.07
C ILE A 511 3.59 -18.76 18.31
N SER A 512 4.69 -19.49 18.15
CA SER A 512 5.60 -19.78 19.27
C SER A 512 6.22 -18.50 19.85
N LYS A 513 6.56 -17.52 19.01
CA LYS A 513 7.02 -16.19 19.45
C LYS A 513 5.94 -15.47 20.25
N VAL A 514 4.73 -15.38 19.71
CA VAL A 514 3.59 -14.70 20.35
C VAL A 514 3.24 -15.35 21.68
N GLN A 515 3.18 -16.68 21.75
CA GLN A 515 2.90 -17.42 22.98
C GLN A 515 3.89 -17.10 24.10
N ARG A 516 5.18 -16.93 23.77
CA ARG A 516 6.19 -16.51 24.74
C ARG A 516 6.00 -15.06 25.19
N GLU A 517 5.59 -14.18 24.30
CA GLU A 517 5.37 -12.76 24.58
C GLU A 517 4.14 -12.53 25.48
N VAL A 518 3.01 -13.18 25.19
CA VAL A 518 1.75 -12.96 25.92
C VAL A 518 1.62 -13.80 27.19
N GLY A 519 2.39 -14.89 27.32
CA GLY A 519 2.43 -15.79 28.47
C GLY A 519 1.21 -16.71 28.62
N ASN A 520 -0.01 -16.16 28.55
CA ASN A 520 -1.28 -16.90 28.61
C ASN A 520 -1.85 -17.12 27.20
N TRP A 521 -2.17 -18.36 26.85
CA TRP A 521 -2.76 -18.70 25.55
C TRP A 521 -4.18 -19.26 25.69
N VAL A 522 -5.16 -18.62 25.05
CA VAL A 522 -6.57 -18.99 25.07
C VAL A 522 -7.02 -19.50 23.69
N GLY A 523 -7.68 -20.65 23.63
CA GLY A 523 -8.15 -21.24 22.36
C GLY A 523 -7.11 -22.12 21.66
N SER A 524 -7.42 -22.54 20.44
CA SER A 524 -6.59 -23.48 19.68
C SER A 524 -5.43 -22.79 18.95
N SER A 525 -4.31 -23.51 18.83
CA SER A 525 -3.16 -23.13 17.99
C SER A 525 -3.20 -23.79 16.61
N VAL A 526 -4.29 -24.47 16.27
CA VAL A 526 -4.46 -25.09 14.95
C VAL A 526 -4.48 -24.03 13.86
N ILE A 527 -3.60 -24.21 12.87
CA ILE A 527 -3.54 -23.44 11.63
C ILE A 527 -4.15 -24.31 10.54
N HIS A 528 -5.17 -23.79 9.86
CA HIS A 528 -5.72 -24.36 8.65
C HIS A 528 -4.90 -23.90 7.46
N LEU A 529 -4.35 -24.86 6.70
CA LEU A 529 -3.56 -24.57 5.50
C LEU A 529 -3.46 -25.82 4.62
N GLY A 530 -4.03 -25.74 3.43
CA GLY A 530 -4.14 -26.90 2.53
C GLY A 530 -5.32 -27.82 2.84
N ASP A 531 -6.40 -27.27 3.40
CA ASP A 531 -7.61 -28.02 3.78
C ASP A 531 -8.90 -27.37 3.26
N ARG A 532 -10.06 -27.67 3.86
CA ARG A 532 -11.33 -27.10 3.39
C ARG A 532 -11.50 -25.63 3.80
N THR A 533 -10.88 -25.21 4.90
CA THR A 533 -11.05 -23.89 5.51
C THR A 533 -10.09 -22.88 4.89
N VAL A 534 -8.85 -23.30 4.63
CA VAL A 534 -7.84 -22.51 3.93
C VAL A 534 -7.23 -23.41 2.84
N PRO A 535 -7.80 -23.38 1.61
CA PRO A 535 -7.46 -24.35 0.56
C PRO A 535 -6.01 -24.35 0.12
N ASN A 536 -5.37 -23.18 0.10
CA ASN A 536 -4.00 -23.04 -0.35
C ASN A 536 -3.38 -21.78 0.25
N ALA A 537 -2.08 -21.61 0.03
CA ALA A 537 -1.32 -20.49 0.57
C ALA A 537 -1.77 -19.13 0.03
N LEU A 538 -2.38 -19.04 -1.16
CA LEU A 538 -2.89 -17.78 -1.69
C LEU A 538 -4.07 -17.27 -0.85
N VAL A 539 -5.02 -18.15 -0.53
CA VAL A 539 -6.14 -17.81 0.37
C VAL A 539 -5.65 -17.39 1.75
N PHE A 540 -4.58 -18.01 2.26
CA PHE A 540 -3.96 -17.59 3.52
C PHE A 540 -3.47 -16.14 3.46
N ILE A 541 -2.72 -15.77 2.42
CA ILE A 541 -2.20 -14.41 2.27
C ILE A 541 -3.35 -13.40 2.17
N ASP A 542 -4.32 -13.65 1.31
CA ASP A 542 -5.49 -12.78 1.13
C ASP A 542 -6.27 -12.59 2.43
N LYS A 543 -6.37 -13.65 3.24
CA LYS A 543 -7.05 -13.63 4.53
C LYS A 543 -6.41 -12.64 5.51
N TYR A 544 -5.10 -12.72 5.74
CA TYR A 544 -4.44 -11.85 6.71
C TYR A 544 -4.27 -10.41 6.24
N LEU A 545 -4.25 -10.17 4.93
CA LEU A 545 -4.32 -8.80 4.37
C LEU A 545 -5.65 -8.09 4.65
N GLN A 546 -6.70 -8.80 5.09
CA GLN A 546 -7.95 -8.16 5.50
C GLN A 546 -7.90 -7.52 6.89
N VAL A 547 -6.98 -7.96 7.76
CA VAL A 547 -6.86 -7.41 9.13
C VAL A 547 -6.77 -5.87 9.13
N PRO A 548 -5.83 -5.24 8.41
CA PRO A 548 -5.73 -3.78 8.40
C PRO A 548 -6.94 -3.10 7.76
N LYS A 549 -7.62 -3.75 6.80
CA LYS A 549 -8.86 -3.24 6.20
C LYS A 549 -10.02 -3.18 7.19
N ILE A 550 -10.07 -4.14 8.12
CA ILE A 550 -11.06 -4.18 9.20
C ILE A 550 -10.73 -3.14 10.28
N LEU A 551 -9.47 -3.09 10.72
CA LEU A 551 -9.08 -2.28 11.87
C LEU A 551 -8.90 -0.79 11.55
N THR A 552 -8.43 -0.45 10.35
CA THR A 552 -8.15 0.95 9.96
C THR A 552 -9.39 1.84 10.11
N PRO A 553 -10.58 1.46 9.58
CA PRO A 553 -11.79 2.26 9.76
C PRO A 553 -12.20 2.47 11.22
N ILE A 554 -12.01 1.46 12.06
CA ILE A 554 -12.33 1.53 13.50
C ILE A 554 -11.40 2.54 14.17
N VAL A 555 -10.09 2.43 13.93
CA VAL A 555 -9.08 3.34 14.48
C VAL A 555 -9.33 4.78 14.00
N LEU A 556 -9.58 4.97 12.70
CA LEU A 556 -9.89 6.29 12.13
C LEU A 556 -11.15 6.91 12.74
N CYS A 557 -12.19 6.10 12.97
CA CYS A 557 -13.41 6.53 13.64
C CYS A 557 -13.07 7.01 15.06
N ILE A 558 -12.36 6.19 15.85
CA ILE A 558 -11.98 6.53 17.24
C ILE A 558 -11.12 7.80 17.31
N GLU A 559 -10.10 7.93 16.47
CA GLU A 559 -9.19 9.09 16.43
C GLU A 559 -9.92 10.39 16.05
N LYS A 560 -10.95 10.31 15.18
CA LYS A 560 -11.68 11.49 14.70
C LYS A 560 -12.83 11.94 15.59
N ILE A 561 -13.29 11.14 16.57
CA ILE A 561 -14.44 11.50 17.42
C ILE A 561 -14.20 12.81 18.18
N ASP A 562 -13.00 13.09 18.69
CA ASP A 562 -12.75 14.34 19.42
C ASP A 562 -12.88 15.56 18.49
N LYS A 563 -12.29 15.48 17.30
CA LYS A 563 -12.39 16.51 16.26
C LYS A 563 -13.84 16.70 15.81
N LEU A 564 -14.59 15.61 15.65
CA LEU A 564 -16.00 15.63 15.28
C LEU A 564 -16.87 16.28 16.37
N SER A 565 -16.61 15.98 17.64
CA SER A 565 -17.32 16.61 18.75
C SER A 565 -17.01 18.09 18.88
N ASN A 566 -15.80 18.52 18.49
CA ASN A 566 -15.37 19.92 18.58
C ASN A 566 -15.74 20.75 17.34
N SER A 567 -16.13 20.12 16.23
CA SER A 567 -16.46 20.83 14.99
C SER A 567 -17.84 21.50 15.03
N SER A 568 -18.77 21.00 15.84
CA SER A 568 -20.11 21.56 15.95
C SER A 568 -20.73 21.31 17.32
N ILE A 569 -21.34 22.36 17.88
CA ILE A 569 -22.10 22.27 19.14
C ILE A 569 -23.25 21.26 19.05
N HIS A 570 -23.88 21.12 17.88
CA HIS A 570 -24.97 20.18 17.67
C HIS A 570 -24.48 18.73 17.68
N LEU A 571 -23.31 18.47 17.11
CA LEU A 571 -22.69 17.14 17.15
C LEU A 571 -22.24 16.78 18.56
N LYS A 572 -21.70 17.76 19.32
CA LYS A 572 -21.39 17.57 20.73
C LYS A 572 -22.63 17.17 21.54
N ILE A 573 -23.73 17.91 21.42
CA ILE A 573 -25.00 17.61 22.10
C ILE A 573 -25.54 16.23 21.68
N PHE A 574 -25.44 15.88 20.39
CA PHE A 574 -25.83 14.57 19.90
C PHE A 574 -25.02 13.44 20.56
N ILE A 575 -23.69 13.58 20.63
CA ILE A 575 -22.78 12.60 21.24
C ILE A 575 -23.03 12.49 22.75
N GLU A 576 -23.20 13.62 23.44
CA GLU A 576 -23.50 13.65 24.87
C GLU A 576 -24.82 12.96 25.20
N ASN A 577 -25.89 13.29 24.47
CA ASN A 577 -27.22 12.75 24.75
C ASN A 577 -27.39 11.29 24.29
N SER A 578 -26.76 10.90 23.19
CA SER A 578 -26.96 9.55 22.62
C SER A 578 -26.00 8.52 23.19
N PHE A 579 -24.79 8.94 23.58
CA PHE A 579 -23.72 8.03 23.97
C PHE A 579 -23.08 8.36 25.33
N GLY A 580 -23.50 9.43 26.02
CA GLY A 580 -22.92 9.82 27.31
C GLY A 580 -21.55 10.51 27.19
N GLY A 581 -21.24 11.07 26.01
CA GLY A 581 -20.03 11.84 25.75
C GLY A 581 -18.96 11.09 24.96
N VAL A 582 -17.89 11.79 24.61
CA VAL A 582 -16.83 11.31 23.69
C VAL A 582 -16.13 10.05 24.21
N LEU A 583 -15.72 10.05 25.50
CA LEU A 583 -15.03 8.91 26.10
C LEU A 583 -15.91 7.66 26.11
N SER A 584 -17.17 7.82 26.53
CA SER A 584 -18.16 6.73 26.58
C SER A 584 -18.44 6.17 25.19
N LEU A 585 -18.58 7.02 24.17
CA LEU A 585 -18.75 6.59 22.78
C LEU A 585 -17.57 5.75 22.28
N LYS A 586 -16.33 6.21 22.50
CA LYS A 586 -15.11 5.44 22.15
C LYS A 586 -15.10 4.07 22.83
N GLN A 587 -15.41 4.05 24.13
CA GLN A 587 -15.48 2.82 24.91
C GLN A 587 -16.58 1.87 24.43
N GLN A 588 -17.76 2.36 24.06
CA GLN A 588 -18.85 1.54 23.52
C GLN A 588 -18.47 0.85 22.21
N ILE A 589 -17.82 1.58 21.29
CA ILE A 589 -17.32 1.01 20.02
C ILE A 589 -16.28 -0.08 20.32
N LEU A 590 -15.32 0.21 21.21
CA LEU A 590 -14.24 -0.71 21.57
C LEU A 590 -14.76 -1.97 22.29
N VAL A 591 -15.67 -1.82 23.26
CA VAL A 591 -16.31 -2.94 23.96
C VAL A 591 -17.01 -3.84 22.96
N ASP A 592 -17.83 -3.27 22.07
CA ASP A 592 -18.58 -4.04 21.10
C ASP A 592 -17.66 -4.79 20.13
N PHE A 593 -16.60 -4.15 19.63
CA PHE A 593 -15.61 -4.80 18.75
C PHE A 593 -14.79 -5.88 19.49
N PHE A 594 -14.25 -5.60 20.67
CA PHE A 594 -13.43 -6.58 21.41
C PHE A 594 -14.25 -7.78 21.92
N LYS A 595 -15.56 -7.61 22.08
CA LYS A 595 -16.47 -8.73 22.33
C LYS A 595 -16.78 -9.47 21.04
N HIS A 596 -17.44 -8.80 20.11
CA HIS A 596 -18.14 -9.44 19.00
C HIS A 596 -17.28 -9.61 17.74
N GLY A 597 -16.16 -8.90 17.64
CA GLY A 597 -15.11 -9.17 16.65
C GLY A 597 -14.27 -10.42 17.00
N PHE A 598 -14.43 -10.97 18.20
CA PHE A 598 -13.66 -12.12 18.72
C PHE A 598 -14.55 -13.12 19.47
N ASP A 599 -15.81 -13.28 19.07
CA ASP A 599 -16.80 -14.12 19.78
C ASP A 599 -17.02 -15.51 19.15
N GLY A 600 -16.30 -15.85 18.08
CA GLY A 600 -16.49 -17.09 17.32
C GLY A 600 -17.69 -17.07 16.39
N GLY A 601 -18.41 -15.95 16.27
CA GLY A 601 -19.49 -15.76 15.31
C GLY A 601 -19.00 -15.81 13.86
N GLY A 602 -19.92 -16.16 12.94
CA GLY A 602 -19.64 -16.30 11.50
C GLY A 602 -19.13 -17.67 11.05
N ALA A 603 -18.87 -18.60 11.97
CA ALA A 603 -18.47 -19.97 11.62
C ALA A 603 -19.67 -20.94 11.50
N ASP A 604 -19.55 -21.91 10.61
CA ASP A 604 -20.59 -22.90 10.30
C ASP A 604 -20.81 -23.93 11.42
N ASN A 605 -19.79 -24.23 12.23
CA ASN A 605 -19.86 -25.20 13.32
C ASN A 605 -18.96 -24.83 14.51
N PHE A 606 -19.14 -25.51 15.65
CA PHE A 606 -18.41 -25.23 16.91
C PHE A 606 -16.90 -25.52 16.83
N PHE A 607 -16.46 -26.44 15.96
CA PHE A 607 -15.04 -26.75 15.79
C PHE A 607 -14.32 -25.65 14.99
N ASP A 608 -15.03 -25.01 14.06
CA ASP A 608 -14.56 -23.88 13.27
C ASP A 608 -14.89 -22.52 13.92
N ALA A 609 -15.56 -22.52 15.09
CA ALA A 609 -16.11 -21.36 15.78
C ALA A 609 -15.07 -20.46 16.46
N GLY A 610 -14.21 -19.86 15.66
CA GLY A 610 -13.28 -18.83 16.09
C GLY A 610 -12.07 -19.32 16.89
N SER A 611 -12.11 -20.53 17.45
CA SER A 611 -11.07 -21.06 18.35
C SER A 611 -9.72 -21.30 17.65
N CYS A 612 -9.74 -21.73 16.38
CA CYS A 612 -8.54 -21.89 15.58
C CYS A 612 -7.96 -20.53 15.17
N ILE A 613 -6.68 -20.52 14.79
CA ILE A 613 -5.94 -19.31 14.44
C ILE A 613 -6.66 -18.52 13.34
N ASP A 614 -7.10 -19.24 12.30
CA ASP A 614 -7.77 -18.66 11.15
C ASP A 614 -9.24 -18.30 11.44
N GLY A 615 -9.87 -18.96 12.42
CA GLY A 615 -11.24 -18.69 12.83
C GLY A 615 -11.40 -17.33 13.50
N ARG A 616 -10.34 -16.81 14.14
CA ARG A 616 -10.36 -15.50 14.84
C ARG A 616 -10.77 -14.36 13.91
N LEU A 617 -10.32 -14.39 12.66
CA LEU A 617 -10.64 -13.35 11.69
C LEU A 617 -12.08 -13.45 11.17
N THR A 618 -12.67 -14.65 11.17
CA THR A 618 -14.07 -14.88 10.76
C THR A 618 -15.04 -14.07 11.61
N SER A 619 -14.79 -13.98 12.92
CA SER A 619 -15.62 -13.18 13.83
C SER A 619 -15.51 -11.69 13.57
N ALA A 620 -14.31 -11.19 13.26
CA ALA A 620 -14.12 -9.79 12.89
C ALA A 620 -14.86 -9.45 11.59
N TRP A 621 -14.84 -10.33 10.59
CA TRP A 621 -15.65 -10.20 9.38
C TRP A 621 -17.15 -10.20 9.65
N ASN A 622 -17.62 -11.10 10.52
CA ASN A 622 -19.01 -11.13 10.93
C ASN A 622 -19.44 -9.86 11.71
N TRP A 623 -18.52 -9.25 12.46
CA TRP A 623 -18.77 -7.95 13.08
C TRP A 623 -18.92 -6.85 12.01
N CYS A 624 -18.02 -6.81 11.02
CA CYS A 624 -18.08 -5.87 9.91
C CYS A 624 -19.39 -5.95 9.13
N SER A 625 -19.88 -7.16 8.84
CA SER A 625 -21.16 -7.35 8.12
C SER A 625 -22.39 -6.88 8.89
N ASN A 626 -22.25 -6.62 10.19
CA ASN A 626 -23.33 -6.11 11.03
C ASN A 626 -23.13 -4.64 11.47
N ILE A 627 -22.11 -3.93 10.94
CA ILE A 627 -21.78 -2.57 11.36
C ILE A 627 -22.95 -1.59 11.18
N GLU A 628 -23.69 -1.72 10.08
CA GLU A 628 -24.83 -0.86 9.72
C GLU A 628 -26.02 -0.96 10.70
N LYS A 629 -26.05 -2.03 11.49
CA LYS A 629 -27.07 -2.31 12.50
C LYS A 629 -26.68 -1.76 13.87
N LYS A 630 -25.43 -1.32 14.06
CA LYS A 630 -24.92 -0.82 15.33
C LYS A 630 -25.42 0.61 15.58
N PRO A 631 -25.80 0.96 16.83
CA PRO A 631 -26.34 2.28 17.15
C PRO A 631 -25.35 3.43 16.90
N TYR A 632 -24.04 3.14 16.94
CA TYR A 632 -22.98 4.11 16.67
C TYR A 632 -22.56 4.16 15.19
N PHE A 633 -23.24 3.44 14.28
CA PHE A 633 -22.93 3.48 12.84
C PHE A 633 -22.93 4.90 12.24
N PRO A 634 -23.84 5.82 12.62
CA PRO A 634 -23.77 7.21 12.14
C PRO A 634 -22.44 7.91 12.44
N ILE A 635 -21.75 7.53 13.53
CA ILE A 635 -20.44 8.08 13.87
C ILE A 635 -19.36 7.62 12.88
N PHE A 636 -19.43 6.37 12.41
CA PHE A 636 -18.54 5.89 11.35
C PHE A 636 -18.73 6.73 10.08
N LEU A 637 -19.97 6.97 9.66
CA LEU A 637 -20.27 7.81 8.48
C LEU A 637 -19.72 9.24 8.66
N LEU A 638 -19.98 9.86 9.81
CA LEU A 638 -19.53 11.23 10.11
C LEU A 638 -18.00 11.36 10.23
N THR A 639 -17.29 10.27 10.47
CA THR A 639 -15.81 10.23 10.50
C THR A 639 -15.18 9.85 9.16
N GLY A 640 -16.00 9.68 8.11
CA GLY A 640 -15.57 9.43 6.73
C GLY A 640 -15.48 7.95 6.37
N PHE A 641 -16.25 7.08 7.03
CA PHE A 641 -16.36 5.66 6.65
C PHE A 641 -17.12 5.51 5.34
N VAL A 642 -16.51 4.81 4.38
CA VAL A 642 -17.11 4.46 3.08
C VAL A 642 -17.37 2.95 2.96
N GLY A 643 -16.60 2.13 3.68
CA GLY A 643 -16.73 0.67 3.68
C GLY A 643 -15.45 0.00 4.18
N PHE A 644 -15.50 -1.33 4.34
CA PHE A 644 -14.34 -2.15 4.71
C PHE A 644 -13.57 -2.68 3.47
N ASP A 645 -14.20 -2.69 2.29
CA ASP A 645 -13.60 -3.24 1.06
C ASP A 645 -12.59 -2.32 0.36
N GLY A 646 -12.33 -1.16 0.96
CA GLY A 646 -11.33 -0.19 0.50
C GLY A 646 -11.60 0.38 -0.90
N LYS A 647 -12.84 0.32 -1.42
CA LYS A 647 -13.21 1.08 -2.62
C LYS A 647 -13.26 2.55 -2.25
N PHE A 648 -12.21 3.27 -2.61
CA PHE A 648 -12.10 4.73 -2.59
C PHE A 648 -11.89 5.23 -4.01
#